data_AF-A0A6B0YRM8-F1
#
_entry.id   AF-A0A6B0YRM8-F1
#
_cell.length_a   1.000
_cell.length_b   1.000
_cell.length_c   1.000
_cell.angle_alpha   90.00
_cell.angle_beta   90.00
_cell.angle_gamma   90.00
#
_symmetry.space_group_name_H-M   'P 1'
#
loop_
_entity.id
_entity.type
_entity.pdbx_description
1 polymer ?
#
loop_
_entity_poly.entity_id
_entity_poly.type
_entity_poly.pdbx_seq_one_letter_code
_entity_poly.pdbx_strand_id
1 'polypeptide(L)'
;MAQTTYAQPEPKTGFIPAFSQTGQDIEEPHLWQVAEQLRSFNFEAQRVLYEVERAEQEETKNTLASQALTNIESAALVYSENLQSSLAVLAPAANAWIQEALDDALRAAQAKDGPALSAARGRFWTGLLWGAQTAALASLDSEDGAGAADWLRLREFRRATKVSMIDDLARRTINSYLGGLTNQATTLAVVGDDLRDTYFFRLREALNNLEKAAKKGYPTRSAEWAGQLQGYFAILRDDFAEKEGESAATAVEKALFNLEEDVLAGDLSQTAAVVSDLRGLISSYQPVDLSPEEFARRSQLLYLFIDLVYIEYRDGVRNGEVTIETEYLEALTFRDQAEVFLAELYPRISAADPAAAERLVDLLQEMKVALEQLEERKLVRSQVEEALALTEETLGDAVHDSSGEGIFNVVETLLNEMEQQVARGEYELAESSRIQAYALFDAGPELRLMAFSPDLVARLDGLFWHGFQGQPGLSLVVAQRRTPAEVAAVRGVLDEGLAEAQTVLGSGAAPLAIITNSAVIVFREGLEAIVILAALMASMVGAYAAFRRSMLVGVILATVATVITWWIAQRLMLAFSSFGERLEAVVSLIAVGVLLLITNWFFHRVYWKDWLAGFHQRKKVLLGGAAESLLSAQALGFIALGFTSVYREGFETVLFLQALVLDAGPAIVMQGVALGLLATAIVGFFTFQLQTRLPYKKMLVITGILIGGVLLIMVGNTIHTMQAVGWVPISPVGSLNLPYWVSLWLGIFPTWETICGQGAAAAFVIGSYYLAEFQQKQRVRVGTQEKSASLKEQTVQSK
;
A
#
# COMPACT_ATOMS: atom_id res chain seq x y z
N MET A 1 2.78 -35.07 -70.16
CA MET A 1 3.94 -35.66 -69.45
C MET A 1 4.52 -34.54 -68.60
N ALA A 2 4.45 -34.52 -67.27
CA ALA A 2 4.47 -35.60 -66.30
C ALA A 2 3.32 -35.48 -65.28
N GLN A 3 2.79 -36.65 -64.88
CA GLN A 3 1.91 -36.81 -63.72
C GLN A 3 2.76 -36.69 -62.46
N THR A 4 2.48 -35.72 -61.60
CA THR A 4 2.90 -35.72 -60.20
C THR A 4 1.74 -36.25 -59.38
N THR A 5 1.78 -37.55 -59.11
CA THR A 5 0.90 -38.25 -58.19
C THR A 5 1.07 -37.66 -56.80
N TYR A 6 0.06 -36.94 -56.30
CA TYR A 6 -0.05 -36.66 -54.87
C TYR A 6 -0.35 -37.98 -54.18
N ALA A 7 0.62 -38.46 -53.39
CA ALA A 7 0.42 -39.59 -52.52
C ALA A 7 -0.68 -39.24 -51.50
N GLN A 8 -1.75 -40.04 -51.50
CA GLN A 8 -2.74 -40.08 -50.43
C GLN A 8 -2.02 -40.33 -49.10
N PRO A 9 -2.28 -39.57 -48.02
CA PRO A 9 -1.82 -39.97 -46.71
C PRO A 9 -2.59 -41.24 -46.32
N GLU A 10 -1.88 -42.34 -46.11
CA GLU A 10 -2.47 -43.54 -45.51
C GLU A 10 -3.11 -43.17 -44.15
N PRO A 11 -4.25 -43.77 -43.79
CA PRO A 11 -4.80 -43.62 -42.45
C PRO A 11 -3.75 -44.11 -41.45
N LYS A 12 -3.33 -43.25 -40.52
CA LYS A 12 -2.45 -43.61 -39.41
C LYS A 12 -3.17 -44.67 -38.54
N THR A 13 -3.02 -45.93 -38.90
CA THR A 13 -3.50 -47.11 -38.15
C THR A 13 -2.57 -47.46 -36.99
N GLY A 14 -1.99 -46.43 -36.35
CA GLY A 14 -1.06 -46.60 -35.26
C GLY A 14 -0.40 -45.29 -34.91
N PHE A 15 -0.96 -44.57 -33.93
CA PHE A 15 -0.11 -43.71 -33.11
C PHE A 15 0.77 -44.65 -32.28
N ILE A 16 2.08 -44.58 -32.53
CA ILE A 16 3.12 -45.45 -31.96
C ILE A 16 3.06 -45.41 -30.42
N PRO A 17 3.20 -46.56 -29.72
CA PRO A 17 3.30 -46.58 -28.27
C PRO A 17 4.56 -45.84 -27.87
N ALA A 18 4.44 -44.81 -27.05
CA ALA A 18 5.57 -44.24 -26.33
C ALA A 18 6.07 -45.17 -25.21
N PHE A 19 6.07 -46.50 -25.42
CA PHE A 19 6.62 -47.48 -24.46
C PHE A 19 7.21 -48.68 -25.19
N SER A 20 8.30 -48.44 -25.92
CA SER A 20 9.35 -49.45 -26.05
C SER A 20 10.66 -48.86 -25.53
N GLN A 21 10.71 -48.55 -24.23
CA GLN A 21 11.99 -48.51 -23.56
C GLN A 21 12.43 -49.95 -23.32
N THR A 22 13.58 -50.27 -23.89
CA THR A 22 14.30 -51.52 -23.68
C THR A 22 14.47 -51.79 -22.18
N GLY A 23 13.73 -52.79 -21.68
CA GLY A 23 14.07 -53.55 -20.48
C GLY A 23 14.27 -52.75 -19.20
N GLN A 24 13.19 -52.25 -18.62
CA GLN A 24 13.00 -52.03 -17.18
C GLN A 24 11.51 -51.85 -16.92
N ASP A 25 11.04 -52.38 -15.78
CA ASP A 25 9.67 -52.55 -15.27
C ASP A 25 8.52 -51.82 -15.99
N ILE A 26 7.47 -52.57 -16.34
CA ILE A 26 6.21 -52.04 -16.90
C ILE A 26 5.47 -51.30 -15.78
N GLU A 27 5.72 -50.00 -15.63
CA GLU A 27 4.87 -49.12 -14.81
C GLU A 27 3.51 -48.95 -15.49
N GLU A 28 2.41 -49.16 -14.76
CA GLU A 28 1.05 -48.83 -15.22
C GLU A 28 0.99 -47.35 -15.61
N PRO A 29 0.30 -46.98 -16.70
CA PRO A 29 0.22 -45.58 -17.14
C PRO A 29 -0.45 -44.72 -16.07
N HIS A 30 0.16 -43.59 -15.74
CA HIS A 30 -0.42 -42.64 -14.79
C HIS A 30 -1.75 -42.08 -15.29
N LEU A 31 -2.68 -41.77 -14.39
CA LEU A 31 -4.04 -41.29 -14.72
C LEU A 31 -4.05 -40.08 -15.67
N TRP A 32 -3.11 -39.15 -15.52
CA TRP A 32 -2.99 -37.97 -16.39
C TRP A 32 -2.60 -38.34 -17.84
N GLN A 33 -1.83 -39.42 -18.04
CA GLN A 33 -1.45 -39.89 -19.38
C GLN A 33 -2.66 -40.47 -20.12
N VAL A 34 -3.50 -41.22 -19.40
CA VAL A 34 -4.79 -41.72 -19.91
C VAL A 34 -5.69 -40.56 -20.30
N ALA A 35 -5.80 -39.54 -19.44
CA ALA A 35 -6.59 -38.35 -19.73
C ALA A 35 -6.09 -37.55 -20.95
N GLU A 36 -4.78 -37.43 -21.13
CA GLU A 36 -4.19 -36.76 -22.30
C GLU A 36 -4.44 -37.55 -23.60
N GLN A 37 -4.41 -38.88 -23.53
CA GLN A 37 -4.79 -39.73 -24.65
C GLN A 37 -6.26 -39.56 -25.02
N LEU A 38 -7.16 -39.53 -24.04
CA LEU A 38 -8.60 -39.26 -24.24
C LEU A 38 -8.84 -37.88 -24.87
N ARG A 39 -8.12 -36.87 -24.38
CA ARG A 39 -8.17 -35.49 -24.91
C ARG A 39 -7.71 -35.44 -26.36
N SER A 40 -6.64 -36.17 -26.69
CA SER A 40 -6.07 -36.24 -28.04
C SER A 40 -7.04 -36.85 -29.04
N PHE A 41 -7.68 -37.98 -28.70
CA PHE A 41 -8.68 -38.60 -29.58
C PHE A 41 -9.87 -37.67 -29.86
N ASN A 42 -10.42 -37.03 -28.82
CA ASN A 42 -11.52 -36.08 -28.97
C ASN A 42 -11.13 -34.86 -29.82
N PHE A 43 -9.91 -34.33 -29.64
CA PHE A 43 -9.41 -33.22 -30.44
C PHE A 43 -9.24 -33.60 -31.92
N GLU A 44 -8.68 -34.78 -32.21
CA GLU A 44 -8.53 -35.27 -33.57
C GLU A 44 -9.89 -35.50 -34.25
N ALA A 45 -10.89 -36.02 -33.54
CA ALA A 45 -12.25 -36.15 -34.06
C ALA A 45 -12.83 -34.79 -34.51
N GLN A 46 -12.67 -33.75 -33.69
CA GLN A 46 -13.11 -32.40 -34.02
C GLN A 46 -12.36 -31.81 -35.21
N ARG A 47 -11.03 -31.95 -35.24
CA ARG A 47 -10.19 -31.49 -36.36
C ARG A 47 -10.65 -32.09 -37.68
N VAL A 48 -10.92 -33.39 -37.67
CA VAL A 48 -11.38 -34.14 -38.84
C VAL A 48 -12.80 -33.69 -39.28
N LEU A 49 -13.74 -33.44 -38.36
CA LEU A 49 -15.06 -32.91 -38.75
C LEU A 49 -14.97 -31.50 -39.37
N TYR A 50 -14.03 -30.67 -38.94
CA TYR A 50 -13.80 -29.38 -39.59
C TYR A 50 -13.28 -29.55 -41.04
N GLU A 51 -12.54 -30.62 -41.31
CA GLU A 51 -12.13 -30.99 -42.67
C GLU A 51 -13.31 -31.53 -43.50
N VAL A 52 -14.29 -32.21 -42.87
CA VAL A 52 -15.54 -32.66 -43.54
C VAL A 52 -16.33 -31.48 -44.12
N GLU A 53 -16.49 -30.40 -43.35
CA GLU A 53 -17.21 -29.19 -43.79
C GLU A 53 -16.56 -28.53 -45.02
N ARG A 54 -15.24 -28.67 -45.16
CA ARG A 54 -14.44 -28.07 -46.23
C ARG A 54 -14.26 -28.96 -47.46
N ALA A 55 -14.49 -30.26 -47.33
CA ALA A 55 -14.31 -31.19 -48.43
C ALA A 55 -15.39 -30.99 -49.51
N GLU A 56 -14.99 -31.00 -50.78
CA GLU A 56 -15.93 -30.85 -51.91
C GLU A 56 -16.53 -32.19 -52.36
N GLN A 57 -15.79 -33.29 -52.17
CA GLN A 57 -16.17 -34.62 -52.62
C GLN A 57 -16.85 -35.42 -51.51
N GLU A 58 -18.00 -36.03 -51.83
CA GLU A 58 -18.81 -36.79 -50.86
C GLU A 58 -18.07 -38.03 -50.31
N GLU A 59 -17.25 -38.68 -51.13
CA GLU A 59 -16.41 -39.81 -50.71
C GLU A 59 -15.37 -39.39 -49.65
N THR A 60 -14.73 -38.24 -49.85
CA THR A 60 -13.80 -37.65 -48.88
C THR A 60 -14.51 -37.25 -47.59
N LYS A 61 -15.71 -36.65 -47.68
CA LYS A 61 -16.54 -36.32 -46.51
C LYS A 61 -16.87 -37.57 -45.69
N ASN A 62 -17.29 -38.65 -46.34
CA ASN A 62 -17.64 -39.89 -45.66
C ASN A 62 -16.42 -40.56 -45.00
N THR A 63 -15.25 -40.49 -45.66
CA THR A 63 -14.00 -41.03 -45.11
C THR A 63 -13.57 -40.26 -43.86
N LEU A 64 -13.58 -38.92 -43.92
CA LEU A 64 -13.26 -38.07 -42.78
C LEU A 64 -14.28 -38.24 -41.64
N ALA A 65 -15.59 -38.26 -41.93
CA ALA A 65 -16.61 -38.52 -40.92
C ALA A 65 -16.42 -39.88 -40.22
N SER A 66 -16.04 -40.91 -40.98
CA SER A 66 -15.73 -42.23 -40.41
C SER A 66 -14.49 -42.19 -39.50
N GLN A 67 -13.46 -41.43 -39.88
CA GLN A 67 -12.28 -41.22 -39.02
C GLN A 67 -12.61 -40.48 -37.72
N ALA A 68 -13.48 -39.47 -37.79
CA ALA A 68 -13.94 -38.76 -36.59
C ALA A 68 -14.70 -39.71 -35.65
N LEU A 69 -15.59 -40.56 -36.19
CA LEU A 69 -16.29 -41.58 -35.41
C LEU A 69 -15.33 -42.57 -34.73
N THR A 70 -14.36 -43.11 -35.48
CA THR A 70 -13.36 -44.05 -34.94
C THR A 70 -12.53 -43.43 -33.81
N ASN A 71 -12.21 -42.14 -33.89
CA ASN A 71 -11.51 -41.44 -32.82
C ASN A 71 -12.35 -41.37 -31.54
N ILE A 72 -13.66 -41.07 -31.64
CA ILE A 72 -14.55 -41.06 -30.47
C ILE A 72 -14.76 -42.47 -29.90
N GLU A 73 -14.91 -43.49 -30.75
CA GLU A 73 -14.98 -44.89 -30.30
C GLU A 73 -13.71 -45.31 -29.56
N SER A 74 -12.53 -44.86 -30.03
CA SER A 74 -11.26 -45.11 -29.36
C SER A 74 -11.19 -44.40 -28.00
N ALA A 75 -11.71 -43.17 -27.90
CA ALA A 75 -11.81 -42.46 -26.62
C ALA A 75 -12.73 -43.20 -25.64
N ALA A 76 -13.90 -43.64 -26.10
CA ALA A 76 -14.84 -44.40 -25.26
C ALA A 76 -14.21 -45.71 -24.75
N LEU A 77 -13.46 -46.42 -25.60
CA LEU A 77 -12.75 -47.64 -25.21
C LEU A 77 -11.70 -47.35 -24.13
N VAL A 78 -10.80 -46.38 -24.36
CA VAL A 78 -9.77 -46.01 -23.38
C VAL A 78 -10.39 -45.60 -22.05
N TYR A 79 -11.50 -44.87 -22.06
CA TYR A 79 -12.21 -44.50 -20.83
C TYR A 79 -12.73 -45.73 -20.08
N SER A 80 -13.41 -46.63 -20.80
CA SER A 80 -14.00 -47.84 -20.21
C SER A 80 -12.95 -48.78 -19.60
N GLU A 81 -11.79 -48.91 -20.25
CA GLU A 81 -10.72 -49.83 -19.83
C GLU A 81 -9.89 -49.28 -18.66
N ASN A 82 -9.77 -47.96 -18.52
CA ASN A 82 -8.79 -47.35 -17.62
C ASN A 82 -9.39 -46.51 -16.48
N LEU A 83 -10.53 -45.85 -16.68
CA LEU A 83 -11.07 -44.87 -15.70
C LEU A 83 -12.47 -45.19 -15.20
N GLN A 84 -13.31 -45.84 -16.01
CA GLN A 84 -14.74 -46.02 -15.70
C GLN A 84 -14.98 -46.78 -14.40
N SER A 85 -14.23 -47.86 -14.15
CA SER A 85 -14.38 -48.68 -12.94
C SER A 85 -14.08 -47.88 -11.66
N SER A 86 -12.98 -47.14 -11.65
CA SER A 86 -12.57 -46.30 -10.52
C SER A 86 -13.54 -45.14 -10.30
N LEU A 87 -13.92 -44.43 -11.37
CA LEU A 87 -14.85 -43.29 -11.28
C LEU A 87 -16.28 -43.72 -10.95
N ALA A 88 -16.73 -44.89 -11.38
CA ALA A 88 -18.05 -45.41 -10.99
C ALA A 88 -18.18 -45.61 -9.47
N VAL A 89 -17.07 -45.85 -8.78
CA VAL A 89 -17.03 -46.00 -7.31
C VAL A 89 -16.79 -44.65 -6.63
N LEU A 90 -15.75 -43.93 -7.05
CA LEU A 90 -15.30 -42.71 -6.37
C LEU A 90 -16.12 -41.46 -6.73
N ALA A 91 -16.67 -41.40 -7.95
CA ALA A 91 -17.34 -40.23 -8.50
C ALA A 91 -18.50 -40.62 -9.44
N PRO A 92 -19.55 -41.31 -8.94
CA PRO A 92 -20.58 -41.93 -9.78
C PRO A 92 -21.34 -40.93 -10.67
N ALA A 93 -21.61 -39.72 -10.18
CA ALA A 93 -22.28 -38.68 -10.94
C ALA A 93 -21.41 -38.16 -12.11
N ALA A 94 -20.11 -37.93 -11.87
CA ALA A 94 -19.17 -37.57 -12.92
C ALA A 94 -18.99 -38.68 -13.96
N ASN A 95 -18.96 -39.94 -13.51
CA ASN A 95 -18.90 -41.10 -14.41
C ASN A 95 -20.14 -41.18 -15.34
N ALA A 96 -21.34 -40.93 -14.81
CA ALA A 96 -22.55 -40.88 -15.63
C ALA A 96 -22.49 -39.74 -16.66
N TRP A 97 -22.04 -38.56 -16.23
CA TRP A 97 -21.86 -37.39 -17.10
C TRP A 97 -20.86 -37.64 -18.24
N ILE A 98 -19.72 -38.26 -17.94
CA ILE A 98 -18.70 -38.59 -18.95
C ILE A 98 -19.26 -39.57 -20.00
N GLN A 99 -20.03 -40.57 -19.56
CA GLN A 99 -20.66 -41.53 -20.48
C GLN A 99 -21.69 -40.85 -21.39
N GLU A 100 -22.54 -39.98 -20.84
CA GLU A 100 -23.50 -39.20 -21.62
C GLU A 100 -22.80 -38.30 -22.65
N ALA A 101 -21.71 -37.63 -22.24
CA ALA A 101 -20.92 -36.79 -23.15
C ALA A 101 -20.25 -37.59 -24.29
N LEU A 102 -19.81 -38.83 -24.02
CA LEU A 102 -19.28 -39.73 -25.05
C LEU A 102 -20.39 -40.18 -26.02
N ASP A 103 -21.56 -40.52 -25.52
CA ASP A 103 -22.72 -40.88 -26.34
C ASP A 103 -23.18 -39.72 -27.22
N ASP A 104 -23.16 -38.48 -26.69
CA ASP A 104 -23.41 -37.26 -27.45
C ASP A 104 -22.37 -37.03 -28.54
N ALA A 105 -21.09 -37.23 -28.22
CA ALA A 105 -20.00 -37.11 -29.18
C ALA A 105 -20.12 -38.15 -30.31
N LEU A 106 -20.51 -39.39 -30.00
CA LEU A 106 -20.77 -40.43 -31.00
C LEU A 106 -21.93 -40.04 -31.92
N ARG A 107 -23.06 -39.58 -31.35
CA ARG A 107 -24.22 -39.12 -32.13
C ARG A 107 -23.86 -37.94 -33.03
N ALA A 108 -23.10 -36.96 -32.53
CA ALA A 108 -22.66 -35.81 -33.28
C ALA A 108 -21.69 -36.19 -34.43
N ALA A 109 -20.73 -37.09 -34.16
CA ALA A 109 -19.82 -37.60 -35.19
C ALA A 109 -20.57 -38.33 -36.31
N GLN A 110 -21.57 -39.15 -35.97
CA GLN A 110 -22.43 -39.83 -36.94
C GLN A 110 -23.27 -38.84 -37.77
N ALA A 111 -23.80 -37.80 -37.12
CA ALA A 111 -24.57 -36.75 -37.77
C ALA A 111 -23.72 -35.76 -38.58
N LYS A 112 -22.38 -35.84 -38.48
CA LYS A 112 -21.43 -34.85 -39.04
C LYS A 112 -21.66 -33.44 -38.46
N ASP A 113 -22.09 -33.37 -37.21
CA ASP A 113 -22.43 -32.12 -36.51
C ASP A 113 -21.22 -31.60 -35.71
N GLY A 114 -20.48 -30.66 -36.30
CA GLY A 114 -19.29 -30.05 -35.71
C GLY A 114 -19.56 -29.32 -34.39
N PRO A 115 -20.55 -28.40 -34.33
CA PRO A 115 -20.94 -27.74 -33.09
C PRO A 115 -21.34 -28.71 -31.97
N ALA A 116 -22.21 -29.69 -32.26
CA ALA A 116 -22.63 -30.67 -31.24
C ALA A 116 -21.46 -31.51 -30.73
N LEU A 117 -20.54 -31.93 -31.60
CA LEU A 117 -19.33 -32.65 -31.18
C LEU A 117 -18.46 -31.78 -30.28
N SER A 118 -18.34 -30.49 -30.59
CA SER A 118 -17.53 -29.56 -29.81
C SER A 118 -18.11 -29.29 -28.41
N ALA A 119 -19.43 -29.18 -28.31
CA ALA A 119 -20.17 -29.12 -27.06
C ALA A 119 -19.96 -30.37 -26.20
N ALA A 120 -20.18 -31.56 -26.79
CA ALA A 120 -19.97 -32.84 -26.13
C ALA A 120 -18.52 -33.01 -25.63
N ARG A 121 -17.53 -32.58 -26.43
CA ARG A 121 -16.11 -32.56 -26.03
C ARG A 121 -15.86 -31.64 -24.83
N GLY A 122 -16.50 -30.47 -24.79
CA GLY A 122 -16.44 -29.55 -23.64
C GLY A 122 -16.97 -30.19 -22.37
N ARG A 123 -18.13 -30.85 -22.44
CA ARG A 123 -18.75 -31.60 -21.34
C ARG A 123 -17.92 -32.81 -20.92
N PHE A 124 -17.33 -33.54 -21.86
CA PHE A 124 -16.47 -34.68 -21.60
C PHE A 124 -15.23 -34.29 -20.80
N TRP A 125 -14.50 -33.25 -21.25
CA TRP A 125 -13.28 -32.78 -20.58
C TRP A 125 -13.57 -32.31 -19.16
N THR A 126 -14.60 -31.50 -18.98
CA THR A 126 -15.00 -31.01 -17.66
C THR A 126 -15.57 -32.10 -16.76
N GLY A 127 -16.22 -33.12 -17.34
CA GLY A 127 -16.61 -34.34 -16.62
C GLY A 127 -15.41 -35.13 -16.09
N LEU A 128 -14.32 -35.25 -16.85
CA LEU A 128 -13.07 -35.86 -16.36
C LEU A 128 -12.47 -35.07 -15.18
N LEU A 129 -12.49 -33.73 -15.26
CA LEU A 129 -12.03 -32.85 -14.16
C LEU A 129 -12.90 -33.00 -12.91
N TRP A 130 -14.22 -33.07 -13.08
CA TRP A 130 -15.16 -33.33 -12.00
C TRP A 130 -14.90 -34.68 -11.33
N GLY A 131 -14.73 -35.73 -12.14
CA GLY A 131 -14.40 -37.07 -11.66
C GLY A 131 -13.09 -37.08 -10.89
N ALA A 132 -12.05 -36.43 -11.41
CA ALA A 132 -10.74 -36.36 -10.79
C ALA A 132 -10.74 -35.60 -9.46
N GLN A 133 -11.38 -34.43 -9.37
CA GLN A 133 -11.53 -33.72 -8.10
C GLN A 133 -12.27 -34.57 -7.06
N THR A 134 -13.41 -35.14 -7.45
CA THR A 134 -14.23 -35.94 -6.54
C THR A 134 -13.45 -37.16 -6.06
N ALA A 135 -12.74 -37.84 -6.97
CA ALA A 135 -11.88 -38.97 -6.65
C ALA A 135 -10.68 -38.58 -5.76
N ALA A 136 -10.07 -37.42 -5.99
CA ALA A 136 -8.98 -36.91 -5.15
C ALA A 136 -9.46 -36.66 -3.71
N LEU A 137 -10.60 -35.99 -3.55
CA LEU A 137 -11.19 -35.72 -2.23
C LEU A 137 -11.66 -37.01 -1.54
N ALA A 138 -12.28 -37.94 -2.26
CA ALA A 138 -12.69 -39.24 -1.72
C ALA A 138 -11.49 -40.11 -1.30
N SER A 139 -10.37 -40.02 -2.03
CA SER A 139 -9.12 -40.69 -1.68
C SER A 139 -8.53 -40.11 -0.39
N LEU A 140 -8.52 -38.77 -0.24
CA LEU A 140 -8.12 -38.13 1.02
C LEU A 140 -9.02 -38.53 2.19
N ASP A 141 -10.33 -38.60 1.99
CA ASP A 141 -11.30 -39.03 3.01
C ASP A 141 -11.10 -40.51 3.44
N SER A 142 -10.55 -41.32 2.52
CA SER A 142 -10.20 -42.73 2.77
C SER A 142 -8.75 -42.93 3.27
N GLU A 143 -8.07 -41.85 3.68
CA GLU A 143 -6.66 -41.82 4.11
C GLU A 143 -5.64 -42.23 3.01
N ASP A 144 -6.04 -42.32 1.74
CA ASP A 144 -5.18 -42.61 0.60
C ASP A 144 -4.60 -41.32 -0.01
N GLY A 145 -3.57 -40.78 0.63
CA GLY A 145 -2.89 -39.58 0.14
C GLY A 145 -2.15 -39.77 -1.19
N ALA A 146 -1.74 -41.00 -1.52
CA ALA A 146 -1.03 -41.29 -2.77
C ALA A 146 -2.02 -41.33 -3.96
N GLY A 147 -3.16 -41.99 -3.78
CA GLY A 147 -4.26 -41.96 -4.75
C GLY A 147 -4.78 -40.53 -4.95
N ALA A 148 -4.93 -39.76 -3.87
CA ALA A 148 -5.30 -38.35 -3.97
C ALA A 148 -4.30 -37.53 -4.80
N ALA A 149 -3.00 -37.74 -4.58
CA ALA A 149 -1.95 -37.06 -5.34
C ALA A 149 -1.96 -37.43 -6.84
N ASP A 150 -2.31 -38.66 -7.20
CA ASP A 150 -2.37 -39.08 -8.61
C ASP A 150 -3.62 -38.53 -9.32
N TRP A 151 -4.79 -38.56 -8.66
CA TRP A 151 -6.00 -37.93 -9.18
C TRP A 151 -5.86 -36.42 -9.34
N LEU A 152 -5.20 -35.74 -8.39
CA LEU A 152 -4.97 -34.30 -8.45
C LEU A 152 -4.11 -33.86 -9.66
N ARG A 153 -3.37 -34.78 -10.29
CA ARG A 153 -2.65 -34.49 -11.54
C ARG A 153 -3.60 -34.18 -12.69
N LEU A 154 -4.81 -34.75 -12.67
CA LEU A 154 -5.88 -34.47 -13.61
C LEU A 154 -6.75 -33.34 -13.07
N ARG A 155 -6.25 -32.11 -13.15
CA ARG A 155 -7.03 -30.91 -12.84
C ARG A 155 -6.68 -29.79 -13.80
N GLU A 156 -7.49 -28.75 -13.76
CA GLU A 156 -7.10 -27.48 -14.33
C GLU A 156 -6.59 -26.55 -13.25
N PHE A 157 -5.88 -25.54 -13.71
CA PHE A 157 -5.34 -24.49 -12.90
C PHE A 157 -5.97 -23.17 -13.34
N ARG A 158 -5.92 -22.15 -12.48
CA ARG A 158 -6.14 -20.78 -12.91
C ARG A 158 -5.21 -20.48 -14.10
N ARG A 159 -5.57 -19.57 -14.99
CA ARG A 159 -4.57 -19.14 -15.98
C ARG A 159 -3.61 -18.20 -15.27
N ALA A 160 -2.32 -18.47 -15.40
CA ALA A 160 -1.33 -17.44 -15.14
C ALA A 160 -1.64 -16.26 -16.07
N THR A 161 -1.88 -15.07 -15.49
CA THR A 161 -1.73 -13.83 -16.26
C THR A 161 -0.25 -13.46 -16.24
N LYS A 162 0.17 -12.36 -16.86
CA LYS A 162 1.57 -11.91 -16.74
C LYS A 162 2.00 -11.69 -15.28
N VAL A 163 1.04 -11.59 -14.35
CA VAL A 163 1.29 -11.15 -12.97
C VAL A 163 0.46 -11.94 -11.92
N SER A 164 -0.62 -12.62 -12.30
CA SER A 164 -1.37 -13.57 -11.47
C SER A 164 -0.83 -14.96 -11.68
N MET A 165 -0.62 -15.73 -10.61
CA MET A 165 -0.12 -17.09 -10.73
C MET A 165 -1.03 -18.17 -10.22
N ILE A 166 -0.74 -19.36 -10.74
CA ILE A 166 -1.32 -20.63 -10.37
C ILE A 166 -0.75 -21.00 -9.01
N ASP A 167 -1.48 -20.73 -7.94
CA ASP A 167 -1.13 -21.32 -6.66
C ASP A 167 -1.45 -22.83 -6.72
N ASP A 168 -0.47 -23.68 -6.42
CA ASP A 168 -0.68 -25.14 -6.33
C ASP A 168 -0.82 -25.56 -4.86
N LEU A 169 -1.71 -24.88 -4.14
CA LEU A 169 -1.94 -25.07 -2.72
C LEU A 169 -2.40 -26.50 -2.43
N ALA A 170 -3.28 -27.07 -3.25
CA ALA A 170 -3.74 -28.43 -3.06
C ALA A 170 -2.59 -29.45 -3.12
N ARG A 171 -1.68 -29.39 -4.10
CA ARG A 171 -0.56 -30.36 -4.18
C ARG A 171 0.39 -30.20 -3.02
N ARG A 172 0.72 -28.97 -2.63
CA ARG A 172 1.59 -28.71 -1.47
C ARG A 172 0.99 -29.27 -0.19
N THR A 173 -0.32 -29.13 -0.02
CA THR A 173 -1.02 -29.62 1.16
C THR A 173 -1.07 -31.15 1.19
N ILE A 174 -1.32 -31.82 0.06
CA ILE A 174 -1.23 -33.28 -0.04
C ILE A 174 0.19 -33.78 0.25
N ASN A 175 1.22 -33.12 -0.28
CA ASN A 175 2.61 -33.48 0.04
C ASN A 175 2.93 -33.31 1.53
N SER A 176 2.41 -32.26 2.15
CA SER A 176 2.56 -32.02 3.59
C SER A 176 1.85 -33.10 4.41
N TYR A 177 0.68 -33.57 3.95
CA TYR A 177 -0.06 -34.68 4.56
C TYR A 177 0.73 -35.99 4.47
N LEU A 178 1.25 -36.32 3.27
CA LEU A 178 2.12 -37.49 3.05
C LEU A 178 3.40 -37.43 3.90
N GLY A 179 3.91 -36.22 4.17
CA GLY A 179 5.04 -35.98 5.07
C GLY A 179 4.70 -35.98 6.57
N GLY A 180 3.44 -36.15 6.95
CA GLY A 180 2.98 -36.12 8.35
C GLY A 180 2.98 -34.74 9.00
N LEU A 181 3.01 -33.67 8.22
CA LEU A 181 3.07 -32.27 8.70
C LEU A 181 1.69 -31.65 8.91
N THR A 182 0.64 -32.22 8.31
CA THR A 182 -0.76 -31.79 8.49
C THR A 182 -1.65 -33.01 8.69
N ASN A 183 -2.87 -32.79 9.17
CA ASN A 183 -3.86 -33.85 9.39
C ASN A 183 -4.84 -33.95 8.19
N GLN A 184 -5.60 -35.04 8.15
CA GLN A 184 -6.55 -35.34 7.08
C GLN A 184 -7.62 -34.25 6.91
N ALA A 185 -8.26 -33.81 8.01
CA ALA A 185 -9.34 -32.84 7.98
C ALA A 185 -8.89 -31.48 7.43
N THR A 186 -7.73 -30.98 7.87
CA THR A 186 -7.12 -29.75 7.36
C THR A 186 -6.75 -29.90 5.89
N THR A 187 -6.23 -31.06 5.48
CA THR A 187 -5.85 -31.32 4.09
C THR A 187 -7.07 -31.33 3.17
N LEU A 188 -8.14 -32.00 3.58
CA LEU A 188 -9.38 -32.11 2.82
C LEU A 188 -10.03 -30.73 2.64
N ALA A 189 -10.07 -29.92 3.70
CA ALA A 189 -10.59 -28.55 3.63
C ALA A 189 -9.80 -27.70 2.63
N VAL A 190 -8.48 -27.61 2.80
CA VAL A 190 -7.62 -26.75 1.96
C VAL A 190 -7.59 -27.20 0.50
N VAL A 191 -7.52 -28.51 0.23
CA VAL A 191 -7.56 -29.04 -1.14
C VAL A 191 -8.93 -28.79 -1.77
N GLY A 192 -10.01 -28.98 -1.02
CA GLY A 192 -11.37 -28.70 -1.50
C GLY A 192 -11.57 -27.23 -1.85
N ASP A 193 -11.11 -26.32 -0.98
CA ASP A 193 -11.17 -24.86 -1.17
C ASP A 193 -10.39 -24.43 -2.41
N ASP A 194 -9.14 -24.87 -2.57
CA ASP A 194 -8.29 -24.53 -3.71
C ASP A 194 -8.89 -24.99 -5.06
N LEU A 195 -9.44 -26.21 -5.09
CA LEU A 195 -10.09 -26.75 -6.29
C LEU A 195 -11.36 -25.96 -6.63
N ARG A 196 -12.24 -25.72 -5.65
CA ARG A 196 -13.47 -24.94 -5.87
C ARG A 196 -13.16 -23.52 -6.36
N ASP A 197 -12.20 -22.84 -5.74
CA ASP A 197 -11.79 -21.50 -6.17
C ASP A 197 -11.23 -21.51 -7.60
N THR A 198 -10.40 -22.51 -7.92
CA THR A 198 -9.86 -22.70 -9.27
C THR A 198 -10.98 -22.89 -10.30
N TYR A 199 -11.93 -23.79 -10.06
CA TYR A 199 -13.00 -24.04 -11.02
C TYR A 199 -14.01 -22.89 -11.13
N PHE A 200 -14.21 -22.11 -10.06
CA PHE A 200 -15.00 -20.88 -10.15
C PHE A 200 -14.34 -19.84 -11.06
N PHE A 201 -13.01 -19.70 -10.99
CA PHE A 201 -12.28 -18.88 -11.94
C PHE A 201 -12.43 -19.39 -13.38
N ARG A 202 -12.32 -20.71 -13.60
CA ARG A 202 -12.50 -21.33 -14.93
C ARG A 202 -13.90 -21.13 -15.50
N LEU A 203 -14.93 -21.19 -14.66
CA LEU A 203 -16.31 -20.87 -15.01
C LEU A 203 -16.42 -19.43 -15.53
N ARG A 204 -15.90 -18.44 -14.79
CA ARG A 204 -15.91 -17.02 -15.21
C ARG A 204 -15.10 -16.78 -16.49
N GLU A 205 -13.96 -17.45 -16.64
CA GLU A 205 -13.14 -17.38 -17.86
C GLU A 205 -13.91 -17.93 -19.08
N ALA A 206 -14.60 -19.06 -18.92
CA ALA A 206 -15.40 -19.67 -19.97
C ALA A 206 -16.58 -18.77 -20.40
N LEU A 207 -17.22 -18.05 -19.47
CA LEU A 207 -18.26 -17.05 -19.78
C LEU A 207 -17.69 -15.95 -20.70
N ASN A 208 -16.53 -15.40 -20.34
CA ASN A 208 -15.84 -14.37 -21.12
C ASN A 208 -15.44 -14.87 -22.52
N ASN A 209 -14.96 -16.11 -22.61
CA ASN A 209 -14.51 -16.68 -23.88
C ASN A 209 -15.69 -17.06 -24.78
N LEU A 210 -16.81 -17.50 -24.23
CA LEU A 210 -18.05 -17.73 -24.95
C LEU A 210 -18.55 -16.42 -25.59
N GLU A 211 -18.66 -15.35 -24.80
CA GLU A 211 -19.10 -14.04 -25.28
C GLU A 211 -18.22 -13.53 -26.45
N LYS A 212 -16.89 -13.66 -26.31
CA LYS A 212 -15.92 -13.31 -27.37
C LYS A 212 -16.09 -14.16 -28.63
N ALA A 213 -16.33 -15.46 -28.49
CA ALA A 213 -16.54 -16.37 -29.62
C ALA A 213 -17.86 -16.08 -30.34
N ALA A 214 -18.93 -15.84 -29.59
CA ALA A 214 -20.25 -15.50 -30.12
C ALA A 214 -20.22 -14.16 -30.87
N LYS A 215 -19.57 -13.14 -30.32
CA LYS A 215 -19.38 -11.83 -30.98
C LYS A 215 -18.63 -11.92 -32.31
N LYS A 216 -17.74 -12.91 -32.46
CA LYS A 216 -17.01 -13.19 -33.72
C LYS A 216 -17.79 -14.08 -34.68
N GLY A 217 -18.96 -14.58 -34.29
CA GLY A 217 -19.77 -15.51 -35.09
C GLY A 217 -19.12 -16.89 -35.24
N TYR A 218 -18.47 -17.41 -34.19
CA TYR A 218 -17.81 -18.72 -34.21
C TYR A 218 -18.68 -19.77 -33.50
N PRO A 219 -19.61 -20.46 -34.21
CA PRO A 219 -20.57 -21.38 -33.58
C PRO A 219 -19.91 -22.58 -32.92
N THR A 220 -18.98 -23.26 -33.59
CA THR A 220 -18.27 -24.42 -33.03
C THR A 220 -17.50 -24.08 -31.76
N ARG A 221 -16.83 -22.92 -31.74
CA ARG A 221 -16.08 -22.48 -30.56
C ARG A 221 -17.01 -22.05 -29.43
N SER A 222 -18.15 -21.45 -29.76
CA SER A 222 -19.19 -21.10 -28.78
C SER A 222 -19.77 -22.37 -28.15
N ALA A 223 -20.03 -23.41 -28.95
CA ALA A 223 -20.54 -24.69 -28.46
C ALA A 223 -19.55 -25.37 -27.49
N GLU A 224 -18.25 -25.33 -27.78
CA GLU A 224 -17.21 -25.82 -26.86
C GLU A 224 -17.29 -25.15 -25.48
N TRP A 225 -17.38 -23.82 -25.46
CA TRP A 225 -17.44 -23.07 -24.21
C TRP A 225 -18.77 -23.28 -23.48
N ALA A 226 -19.89 -23.39 -24.19
CA ALA A 226 -21.19 -23.71 -23.59
C ALA A 226 -21.16 -25.06 -22.87
N GLY A 227 -20.60 -26.10 -23.52
CA GLY A 227 -20.42 -27.41 -22.90
C GLY A 227 -19.47 -27.40 -21.69
N GLN A 228 -18.38 -26.61 -21.76
CA GLN A 228 -17.47 -26.46 -20.61
C GLN A 228 -18.12 -25.74 -19.42
N LEU A 229 -18.95 -24.72 -19.66
CA LEU A 229 -19.63 -23.99 -18.60
C LEU A 229 -20.52 -24.90 -17.75
N GLN A 230 -21.28 -25.79 -18.40
CA GLN A 230 -22.11 -26.76 -17.69
C GLN A 230 -21.27 -27.66 -16.78
N GLY A 231 -20.14 -28.18 -17.28
CA GLY A 231 -19.31 -29.05 -16.47
C GLY A 231 -18.54 -28.32 -15.36
N TYR A 232 -18.05 -27.10 -15.58
CA TYR A 232 -17.45 -26.31 -14.48
C TYR A 232 -18.49 -25.99 -13.40
N PHE A 233 -19.73 -25.68 -13.78
CA PHE A 233 -20.78 -25.47 -12.80
C PHE A 233 -21.15 -26.77 -12.08
N ALA A 234 -21.20 -27.91 -12.77
CA ALA A 234 -21.45 -29.21 -12.14
C ALA A 234 -20.42 -29.55 -11.03
N ILE A 235 -19.15 -29.15 -11.22
CA ILE A 235 -18.11 -29.28 -10.19
C ILE A 235 -18.43 -28.46 -8.93
N LEU A 236 -18.98 -27.26 -9.12
CA LEU A 236 -19.23 -26.29 -8.06
C LEU A 236 -20.64 -26.40 -7.46
N ARG A 237 -21.52 -27.15 -8.11
CA ARG A 237 -22.96 -27.12 -7.82
C ARG A 237 -23.26 -27.37 -6.36
N ASP A 238 -22.66 -28.40 -5.76
CA ASP A 238 -23.01 -28.80 -4.40
C ASP A 238 -22.67 -27.70 -3.40
N ASP A 239 -21.48 -27.09 -3.51
CA ASP A 239 -21.07 -25.94 -2.68
C ASP A 239 -21.94 -24.70 -2.97
N PHE A 240 -22.28 -24.45 -4.24
CA PHE A 240 -23.17 -23.38 -4.64
C PHE A 240 -24.58 -23.57 -4.04
N ALA A 241 -25.14 -24.77 -4.08
CA ALA A 241 -26.46 -25.08 -3.54
C ALA A 241 -26.48 -24.99 -2.01
N GLU A 242 -25.37 -25.34 -1.35
CA GLU A 242 -25.22 -25.18 0.10
C GLU A 242 -25.22 -23.70 0.51
N LYS A 243 -24.55 -22.82 -0.25
CA LYS A 243 -24.38 -21.39 0.07
C LYS A 243 -25.52 -20.50 -0.43
N GLU A 244 -25.92 -20.66 -1.69
CA GLU A 244 -26.92 -19.82 -2.37
C GLU A 244 -28.32 -20.47 -2.40
N GLY A 245 -28.41 -21.76 -2.11
CA GLY A 245 -29.65 -22.53 -2.08
C GLY A 245 -29.96 -23.29 -3.37
N GLU A 246 -30.68 -24.42 -3.22
CA GLU A 246 -31.03 -25.34 -4.31
C GLU A 246 -31.75 -24.67 -5.48
N SER A 247 -32.64 -23.71 -5.19
CA SER A 247 -33.36 -22.98 -6.25
C SER A 247 -32.45 -22.11 -7.11
N ALA A 248 -31.40 -21.53 -6.53
CA ALA A 248 -30.43 -20.74 -7.28
C ALA A 248 -29.56 -21.65 -8.15
N ALA A 249 -29.12 -22.79 -7.60
CA ALA A 249 -28.37 -23.80 -8.35
C ALA A 249 -29.14 -24.28 -9.58
N THR A 250 -30.42 -24.67 -9.42
CA THR A 250 -31.27 -25.10 -10.55
C THR A 250 -31.49 -23.99 -11.58
N ALA A 251 -31.53 -22.72 -11.16
CA ALA A 251 -31.67 -21.60 -12.09
C ALA A 251 -30.43 -21.45 -13.00
N VAL A 252 -29.24 -21.60 -12.43
CA VAL A 252 -27.97 -21.58 -13.19
C VAL A 252 -27.88 -22.78 -14.12
N GLU A 253 -28.18 -24.01 -13.65
CA GLU A 253 -28.19 -25.22 -14.49
C GLU A 253 -29.12 -25.05 -15.70
N LYS A 254 -30.33 -24.55 -15.47
CA LYS A 254 -31.31 -24.32 -16.53
C LYS A 254 -30.86 -23.25 -17.52
N ALA A 255 -30.26 -22.16 -17.05
CA ALA A 255 -29.74 -21.11 -17.91
C ALA A 255 -28.58 -21.62 -18.79
N LEU A 256 -27.67 -22.42 -18.23
CA LEU A 256 -26.57 -23.05 -18.96
C LEU A 256 -27.05 -24.10 -19.97
N PHE A 257 -28.09 -24.86 -19.64
CA PHE A 257 -28.71 -25.81 -20.56
C PHE A 257 -29.32 -25.11 -21.77
N ASN A 258 -30.18 -24.11 -21.52
CA ASN A 258 -30.81 -23.33 -22.60
C ASN A 258 -29.78 -22.62 -23.48
N LEU A 259 -28.72 -22.08 -22.86
CA LEU A 259 -27.63 -21.42 -23.59
C LEU A 259 -26.94 -22.37 -24.56
N GLU A 260 -26.71 -23.61 -24.16
CA GLU A 260 -26.12 -24.61 -25.05
C GLU A 260 -27.08 -24.97 -26.20
N GLU A 261 -28.37 -25.15 -25.93
CA GLU A 261 -29.38 -25.41 -26.98
C GLU A 261 -29.43 -24.27 -28.02
N ASP A 262 -29.45 -23.02 -27.57
CA ASP A 262 -29.46 -21.85 -28.45
C ASP A 262 -28.19 -21.78 -29.33
N VAL A 263 -27.02 -22.03 -28.72
CA VAL A 263 -25.73 -22.06 -29.44
C VAL A 263 -25.69 -23.19 -30.47
N LEU A 264 -26.22 -24.37 -30.15
CA LEU A 264 -26.30 -25.51 -31.08
C LEU A 264 -27.32 -25.26 -32.20
N ALA A 265 -28.40 -24.53 -31.94
CA ALA A 265 -29.33 -24.07 -32.96
C ALA A 265 -28.76 -22.96 -33.86
N GLY A 266 -27.58 -22.43 -33.53
CA GLY A 266 -26.91 -21.35 -34.26
C GLY A 266 -27.41 -19.94 -33.89
N ASP A 267 -28.22 -19.80 -32.85
CA ASP A 267 -28.66 -18.49 -32.34
C ASP A 267 -27.65 -17.92 -31.36
N LEU A 268 -26.69 -17.15 -31.89
CA LEU A 268 -25.67 -16.46 -31.10
C LEU A 268 -26.10 -15.04 -30.69
N SER A 269 -27.31 -14.60 -31.07
CA SER A 269 -27.73 -13.21 -30.90
C SER A 269 -28.04 -12.85 -29.44
N GLN A 270 -28.54 -13.83 -28.68
CA GLN A 270 -28.88 -13.67 -27.26
C GLN A 270 -27.74 -14.04 -26.31
N THR A 271 -26.63 -14.61 -26.81
CA THR A 271 -25.54 -15.13 -25.98
C THR A 271 -24.98 -14.10 -25.01
N ALA A 272 -24.80 -12.85 -25.44
CA ALA A 272 -24.28 -11.79 -24.56
C ALA A 272 -25.24 -11.47 -23.40
N ALA A 273 -26.56 -11.44 -23.67
CA ALA A 273 -27.57 -11.19 -22.65
C ALA A 273 -27.62 -12.33 -21.63
N VAL A 274 -27.65 -13.59 -22.10
CA VAL A 274 -27.66 -14.77 -21.21
C VAL A 274 -26.39 -14.87 -20.38
N VAL A 275 -25.21 -14.57 -20.96
CA VAL A 275 -23.95 -14.52 -20.21
C VAL A 275 -23.99 -13.44 -19.12
N SER A 276 -24.60 -12.28 -19.40
CA SER A 276 -24.80 -11.23 -18.39
C SER A 276 -25.71 -11.70 -17.26
N ASP A 277 -26.83 -12.35 -17.58
CA ASP A 277 -27.75 -12.90 -16.59
C ASP A 277 -27.07 -13.98 -15.72
N LEU A 278 -26.27 -14.84 -16.34
CA LEU A 278 -25.46 -15.85 -15.64
C LEU A 278 -24.45 -15.22 -14.69
N ARG A 279 -23.76 -14.14 -15.09
CA ARG A 279 -22.86 -13.39 -14.18
C ARG A 279 -23.62 -12.86 -12.97
N GLY A 280 -24.84 -12.36 -13.17
CA GLY A 280 -25.72 -11.91 -12.09
C GLY A 280 -26.17 -13.04 -11.17
N LEU A 281 -26.45 -14.24 -11.70
CA LEU A 281 -26.85 -15.41 -10.90
C LEU A 281 -25.72 -15.95 -10.01
N ILE A 282 -24.46 -15.77 -10.40
CA ILE A 282 -23.29 -16.29 -9.68
C ILE A 282 -22.50 -15.20 -8.94
N SER A 283 -22.98 -13.96 -8.90
CA SER A 283 -22.21 -12.82 -8.39
C SER A 283 -21.96 -12.86 -6.88
N SER A 284 -22.92 -13.39 -6.10
CA SER A 284 -22.81 -13.56 -4.64
C SER A 284 -21.99 -14.78 -4.22
N TYR A 285 -21.84 -15.75 -5.12
CA TYR A 285 -21.20 -17.01 -4.79
C TYR A 285 -19.69 -16.83 -4.59
N GLN A 286 -19.23 -17.22 -3.41
CA GLN A 286 -17.83 -17.25 -3.05
C GLN A 286 -17.44 -18.66 -2.60
N PRO A 287 -16.57 -19.38 -3.35
CA PRO A 287 -16.24 -20.76 -3.02
C PRO A 287 -15.39 -20.91 -1.75
N VAL A 288 -14.61 -19.88 -1.40
CA VAL A 288 -13.74 -19.86 -0.21
C VAL A 288 -13.94 -18.58 0.56
N ASP A 289 -14.33 -18.70 1.83
CA ASP A 289 -14.52 -17.55 2.72
C ASP A 289 -13.17 -16.96 3.14
N LEU A 290 -12.97 -15.67 2.84
CA LEU A 290 -11.79 -14.95 3.32
C LEU A 290 -11.89 -14.68 4.82
N SER A 291 -10.84 -15.02 5.57
CA SER A 291 -10.71 -14.59 6.95
C SER A 291 -10.73 -13.05 7.05
N PRO A 292 -11.14 -12.45 8.18
CA PRO A 292 -11.17 -10.99 8.31
C PRO A 292 -9.81 -10.33 8.05
N GLU A 293 -8.71 -10.95 8.48
CA GLU A 293 -7.35 -10.46 8.26
C GLU A 293 -6.94 -10.54 6.79
N GLU A 294 -7.27 -11.65 6.12
CA GLU A 294 -6.95 -11.84 4.72
C GLU A 294 -7.79 -10.93 3.81
N PHE A 295 -9.07 -10.75 4.16
CA PHE A 295 -9.93 -9.79 3.51
C PHE A 295 -9.38 -8.37 3.64
N ALA A 296 -8.97 -7.94 4.85
CA ALA A 296 -8.37 -6.62 5.06
C ALA A 296 -7.09 -6.45 4.22
N ARG A 297 -6.19 -7.44 4.26
CA ARG A 297 -4.95 -7.42 3.47
C ARG A 297 -5.20 -7.32 1.97
N ARG A 298 -6.10 -8.14 1.42
CA ARG A 298 -6.44 -8.12 -0.01
C ARG A 298 -7.12 -6.81 -0.40
N SER A 299 -7.95 -6.24 0.48
CA SER A 299 -8.59 -4.93 0.26
C SER A 299 -7.57 -3.80 0.20
N GLN A 300 -6.59 -3.82 1.11
CA GLN A 300 -5.48 -2.89 1.12
C GLN A 300 -4.64 -3.03 -0.16
N LEU A 301 -4.26 -4.26 -0.54
CA LEU A 301 -3.48 -4.51 -1.75
C LEU A 301 -4.22 -4.05 -3.01
N LEU A 302 -5.52 -4.33 -3.14
CA LEU A 302 -6.33 -3.82 -4.26
C LEU A 302 -6.22 -2.30 -4.39
N TYR A 303 -6.46 -1.58 -3.29
CA TYR A 303 -6.41 -0.12 -3.29
C TYR A 303 -5.00 0.39 -3.64
N LEU A 304 -3.96 -0.16 -3.02
CA LEU A 304 -2.58 0.22 -3.29
C LEU A 304 -2.22 0.00 -4.76
N PHE A 305 -2.55 -1.17 -5.32
CA PHE A 305 -2.26 -1.45 -6.72
C PHE A 305 -2.99 -0.51 -7.67
N ILE A 306 -4.23 -0.10 -7.37
CA ILE A 306 -4.96 0.90 -8.16
C ILE A 306 -4.25 2.27 -8.10
N ASP A 307 -3.84 2.71 -6.91
CA ASP A 307 -3.20 4.02 -6.71
C ASP A 307 -1.86 4.12 -7.45
N LEU A 308 -1.05 3.06 -7.38
CA LEU A 308 0.26 2.99 -8.02
C LEU A 308 0.20 3.03 -9.55
N VAL A 309 -0.91 2.61 -10.18
CA VAL A 309 -1.05 2.65 -11.65
C VAL A 309 -0.79 4.05 -12.20
N TYR A 310 -1.39 5.08 -11.60
CA TYR A 310 -1.23 6.44 -12.12
C TYR A 310 0.15 7.03 -11.78
N ILE A 311 0.67 6.73 -10.59
CA ILE A 311 1.98 7.22 -10.14
C ILE A 311 3.06 6.78 -11.13
N GLU A 312 3.13 5.48 -11.40
CA GLU A 312 4.12 4.92 -12.31
C GLU A 312 3.89 5.32 -13.76
N TYR A 313 2.63 5.34 -14.20
CA TYR A 313 2.32 5.76 -15.57
C TYR A 313 2.70 7.24 -15.83
N ARG A 314 2.47 8.11 -14.84
CA ARG A 314 2.85 9.53 -14.90
C ARG A 314 4.36 9.68 -15.06
N ASP A 315 5.16 8.83 -14.43
CA ASP A 315 6.61 8.96 -14.44
C ASP A 315 7.22 8.27 -15.68
N GLY A 316 6.62 7.16 -16.10
CA GLY A 316 7.00 6.37 -17.27
C GLY A 316 6.67 6.98 -18.63
N VAL A 317 5.53 7.67 -18.79
CA VAL A 317 5.02 8.11 -20.09
C VAL A 317 4.92 9.64 -20.19
N ARG A 318 5.57 10.28 -21.17
CA ARG A 318 5.41 11.71 -21.46
C ARG A 318 5.00 11.92 -22.92
N ASN A 319 3.98 12.76 -23.16
CA ASN A 319 3.53 13.15 -24.50
C ASN A 319 3.19 11.97 -25.44
N GLY A 320 2.62 10.89 -24.90
CA GLY A 320 2.30 9.68 -25.68
C GLY A 320 3.51 8.81 -26.03
N GLU A 321 4.66 9.04 -25.40
CA GLU A 321 5.87 8.24 -25.56
C GLU A 321 6.34 7.69 -24.21
N VAL A 322 6.84 6.45 -24.21
CA VAL A 322 7.48 5.84 -23.05
C VAL A 322 8.86 6.47 -22.88
N THR A 323 9.03 7.23 -21.79
CA THR A 323 10.30 7.90 -21.45
C THR A 323 11.13 7.13 -20.44
N ILE A 324 10.48 6.40 -19.54
CA ILE A 324 11.12 5.51 -18.58
C ILE A 324 10.42 4.16 -18.72
N GLU A 325 11.13 3.18 -19.30
CA GLU A 325 10.57 1.87 -19.63
C GLU A 325 10.17 1.09 -18.37
N THR A 326 10.94 1.24 -17.29
CA THR A 326 10.69 0.64 -15.98
C THR A 326 9.33 1.07 -15.43
N GLU A 327 9.11 2.34 -15.10
CA GLU A 327 7.82 2.81 -14.53
C GLU A 327 6.63 2.43 -15.43
N TYR A 328 6.80 2.45 -16.76
CA TYR A 328 5.73 2.02 -17.66
C TYR A 328 5.36 0.53 -17.49
N LEU A 329 6.36 -0.34 -17.32
CA LEU A 329 6.12 -1.76 -17.04
C LEU A 329 5.55 -1.97 -15.64
N GLU A 330 5.96 -1.17 -14.65
CA GLU A 330 5.40 -1.20 -13.29
C GLU A 330 3.92 -0.81 -13.28
N ALA A 331 3.55 0.25 -13.99
CA ALA A 331 2.15 0.66 -14.14
C ALA A 331 1.26 -0.46 -14.71
N LEU A 332 1.74 -1.17 -15.75
CA LEU A 332 1.03 -2.31 -16.32
C LEU A 332 0.89 -3.46 -15.32
N THR A 333 1.96 -3.69 -14.54
CA THR A 333 2.06 -4.76 -13.55
C THR A 333 1.09 -4.52 -12.40
N PHE A 334 1.05 -3.30 -11.86
CA PHE A 334 0.13 -2.93 -10.79
C PHE A 334 -1.33 -2.99 -11.22
N ARG A 335 -1.65 -2.53 -12.44
CA ARG A 335 -3.00 -2.67 -12.98
C ARG A 335 -3.42 -4.13 -13.11
N ASP A 336 -2.54 -5.00 -13.61
CA ASP A 336 -2.80 -6.44 -13.69
C ASP A 336 -2.99 -7.06 -12.28
N GLN A 337 -2.24 -6.63 -11.26
CA GLN A 337 -2.45 -7.08 -9.87
C GLN A 337 -3.78 -6.61 -9.28
N ALA A 338 -4.16 -5.36 -9.52
CA ALA A 338 -5.46 -4.84 -9.08
C ALA A 338 -6.62 -5.69 -9.63
N GLU A 339 -6.52 -6.14 -10.89
CA GLU A 339 -7.54 -7.01 -11.51
C GLU A 339 -7.70 -8.36 -10.79
N VAL A 340 -6.58 -8.92 -10.29
CA VAL A 340 -6.58 -10.17 -9.51
C VAL A 340 -7.30 -9.98 -8.18
N PHE A 341 -6.89 -8.98 -7.39
CA PHE A 341 -7.52 -8.74 -6.08
C PHE A 341 -8.98 -8.31 -6.22
N LEU A 342 -9.33 -7.56 -7.27
CA LEU A 342 -10.73 -7.24 -7.56
C LEU A 342 -11.53 -8.51 -7.82
N ALA A 343 -11.01 -9.47 -8.58
CA ALA A 343 -11.72 -10.72 -8.86
C ALA A 343 -11.99 -11.55 -7.58
N GLU A 344 -11.03 -11.55 -6.65
CA GLU A 344 -11.13 -12.23 -5.35
C GLU A 344 -12.09 -11.55 -4.38
N LEU A 345 -12.15 -10.21 -4.40
CA LEU A 345 -13.02 -9.41 -3.55
C LEU A 345 -14.40 -9.16 -4.18
N TYR A 346 -14.57 -9.51 -5.46
CA TYR A 346 -15.77 -9.23 -6.25
C TYR A 346 -17.08 -9.63 -5.55
N PRO A 347 -17.23 -10.84 -4.95
CA PRO A 347 -18.49 -11.22 -4.31
C PRO A 347 -18.89 -10.27 -3.19
N ARG A 348 -17.91 -9.78 -2.42
CA ARG A 348 -18.12 -8.90 -1.27
C ARG A 348 -18.39 -7.46 -1.69
N ILE A 349 -17.69 -7.00 -2.72
CA ILE A 349 -17.93 -5.69 -3.34
C ILE A 349 -19.32 -5.68 -3.99
N SER A 350 -19.68 -6.73 -4.74
CA SER A 350 -20.98 -6.88 -5.39
C SER A 350 -22.13 -6.98 -4.39
N ALA A 351 -21.92 -7.66 -3.26
CA ALA A 351 -22.90 -7.69 -2.17
C ALA A 351 -23.13 -6.32 -1.53
N ALA A 352 -22.11 -5.46 -1.47
CA ALA A 352 -22.23 -4.09 -0.96
C ALA A 352 -22.88 -3.15 -1.99
N ASP A 353 -22.37 -3.15 -3.23
CA ASP A 353 -22.92 -2.40 -4.36
C ASP A 353 -22.60 -3.13 -5.69
N PRO A 354 -23.61 -3.77 -6.33
CA PRO A 354 -23.43 -4.47 -7.60
C PRO A 354 -22.97 -3.55 -8.74
N ALA A 355 -23.46 -2.30 -8.78
CA ALA A 355 -23.14 -1.36 -9.85
C ALA A 355 -21.69 -0.86 -9.71
N ALA A 356 -21.24 -0.62 -8.48
CA ALA A 356 -19.84 -0.31 -8.21
C ALA A 356 -18.92 -1.47 -8.59
N ALA A 357 -19.30 -2.72 -8.28
CA ALA A 357 -18.53 -3.90 -8.64
C ALA A 357 -18.34 -4.06 -10.15
N GLU A 358 -19.42 -3.89 -10.93
CA GLU A 358 -19.33 -3.90 -12.40
C GLU A 358 -18.49 -2.74 -12.93
N ARG A 359 -18.69 -1.53 -12.39
CA ARG A 359 -17.93 -0.35 -12.83
C ARG A 359 -16.43 -0.47 -12.55
N LEU A 360 -16.03 -1.08 -11.43
CA LEU A 360 -14.63 -1.37 -11.11
C LEU A 360 -13.99 -2.31 -12.14
N VAL A 361 -14.70 -3.35 -12.57
CA VAL A 361 -14.22 -4.27 -13.62
C VAL A 361 -14.02 -3.52 -14.94
N ASP A 362 -14.99 -2.69 -15.32
CA ASP A 362 -14.90 -1.87 -16.53
C ASP A 362 -13.75 -0.88 -16.46
N LEU A 363 -13.57 -0.19 -15.32
CA LEU A 363 -12.50 0.78 -15.12
C LEU A 363 -11.11 0.15 -15.26
N LEU A 364 -10.84 -1.01 -14.66
CA LEU A 364 -9.55 -1.69 -14.83
C LEU A 364 -9.32 -2.11 -16.28
N GLN A 365 -10.37 -2.53 -16.99
CA GLN A 365 -10.28 -2.87 -18.40
C GLN A 365 -10.06 -1.63 -19.29
N GLU A 366 -10.70 -0.50 -18.98
CA GLU A 366 -10.48 0.78 -19.66
C GLU A 366 -9.06 1.31 -19.40
N MET A 367 -8.57 1.23 -18.16
CA MET A 367 -7.20 1.59 -17.80
C MET A 367 -6.18 0.77 -18.60
N LYS A 368 -6.39 -0.55 -18.72
CA LYS A 368 -5.54 -1.41 -19.55
C LYS A 368 -5.40 -0.87 -20.98
N VAL A 369 -6.54 -0.56 -21.60
CA VAL A 369 -6.58 -0.04 -22.97
C VAL A 369 -5.87 1.31 -23.05
N ALA A 370 -6.11 2.21 -22.08
CA ALA A 370 -5.48 3.52 -22.03
C ALA A 370 -3.95 3.42 -21.88
N LEU A 371 -3.46 2.53 -21.01
CA LEU A 371 -2.04 2.28 -20.81
C LEU A 371 -1.39 1.74 -22.10
N GLU A 372 -1.99 0.73 -22.73
CA GLU A 372 -1.48 0.10 -23.97
C GLU A 372 -1.50 1.06 -25.17
N GLN A 373 -2.44 2.00 -25.21
CA GLN A 373 -2.55 3.01 -26.26
C GLN A 373 -1.76 4.29 -25.98
N LEU A 374 -1.06 4.36 -24.85
CA LEU A 374 -0.28 5.53 -24.42
C LEU A 374 -1.14 6.82 -24.36
N GLU A 375 -2.37 6.69 -23.87
CA GLU A 375 -3.34 7.79 -23.76
C GLU A 375 -2.90 8.93 -22.82
N GLU A 376 -3.64 10.04 -22.84
CA GLU A 376 -3.32 11.18 -21.98
C GLU A 376 -3.36 10.83 -20.49
N ARG A 377 -2.34 11.27 -19.73
CA ARG A 377 -2.24 11.09 -18.27
C ARG A 377 -3.49 11.53 -17.51
N LYS A 378 -4.23 12.51 -18.04
CA LYS A 378 -5.46 13.00 -17.41
C LYS A 378 -6.57 11.96 -17.44
N LEU A 379 -6.67 11.18 -18.51
CA LEU A 379 -7.64 10.09 -18.63
C LEU A 379 -7.32 8.99 -17.62
N VAL A 380 -6.08 8.50 -17.62
CA VAL A 380 -5.62 7.46 -16.68
C VAL A 380 -5.83 7.91 -15.23
N ARG A 381 -5.48 9.17 -14.90
CA ARG A 381 -5.74 9.74 -13.58
C ARG A 381 -7.22 9.69 -13.20
N SER A 382 -8.11 10.11 -14.10
CA SER A 382 -9.55 10.13 -13.79
C SER A 382 -10.12 8.73 -13.57
N GLN A 383 -9.63 7.72 -14.31
CA GLN A 383 -10.04 6.33 -14.13
C GLN A 383 -9.54 5.78 -12.79
N VAL A 384 -8.29 6.07 -12.42
CA VAL A 384 -7.72 5.68 -11.11
C VAL A 384 -8.48 6.36 -9.97
N GLU A 385 -8.72 7.66 -10.04
CA GLU A 385 -9.48 8.40 -9.01
C GLU A 385 -10.92 7.85 -8.84
N GLU A 386 -11.59 7.49 -9.94
CA GLU A 386 -12.91 6.85 -9.89
C GLU A 386 -12.85 5.45 -9.26
N ALA A 387 -11.86 4.65 -9.62
CA ALA A 387 -11.69 3.30 -9.09
C ALA A 387 -11.35 3.31 -7.58
N LEU A 388 -10.49 4.22 -7.13
CA LEU A 388 -10.18 4.38 -5.71
C LEU A 388 -11.44 4.77 -4.92
N ALA A 389 -12.23 5.72 -5.41
CA ALA A 389 -13.46 6.15 -4.76
C ALA A 389 -14.47 5.00 -4.60
N LEU A 390 -14.68 4.20 -5.65
CA LEU A 390 -15.57 3.02 -5.59
C LEU A 390 -15.02 1.94 -4.65
N THR A 391 -13.69 1.76 -4.61
CA THR A 391 -13.03 0.81 -3.71
C THR A 391 -13.21 1.22 -2.25
N GLU A 392 -13.04 2.50 -1.91
CA GLU A 392 -13.29 3.03 -0.58
C GLU A 392 -14.76 2.93 -0.17
N GLU A 393 -15.68 3.26 -1.09
CA GLU A 393 -17.12 3.20 -0.84
C GLU A 393 -17.59 1.77 -0.53
N THR A 394 -17.03 0.78 -1.20
CA THR A 394 -17.46 -0.62 -1.09
C THR A 394 -16.72 -1.42 -0.01
N LEU A 395 -15.43 -1.14 0.23
CA LEU A 395 -14.60 -1.89 1.18
C LEU A 395 -14.37 -1.16 2.52
N GLY A 396 -14.60 0.16 2.57
CA GLY A 396 -14.56 0.97 3.78
C GLY A 396 -13.21 0.95 4.51
N ASP A 397 -13.25 0.82 5.84
CA ASP A 397 -12.07 0.88 6.73
C ASP A 397 -11.03 -0.22 6.43
N ALA A 398 -11.42 -1.33 5.78
CA ALA A 398 -10.52 -2.43 5.43
C ALA A 398 -9.38 -2.00 4.48
N VAL A 399 -9.54 -0.87 3.80
CA VAL A 399 -8.57 -0.30 2.87
C VAL A 399 -7.42 0.45 3.57
N HIS A 400 -7.66 0.93 4.79
CA HIS A 400 -6.80 1.91 5.47
C HIS A 400 -6.09 1.38 6.73
N ASP A 401 -6.30 0.12 7.12
CA ASP A 401 -5.76 -0.46 8.35
C ASP A 401 -4.24 -0.68 8.25
N SER A 402 -3.47 0.38 8.54
CA SER A 402 -2.03 0.48 8.28
C SER A 402 -1.27 0.83 9.56
N SER A 403 -1.10 -0.15 10.45
CA SER A 403 -0.09 -0.01 11.51
C SER A 403 1.30 -0.16 10.90
N GLY A 404 1.98 0.96 10.60
CA GLY A 404 3.30 1.00 9.97
C GLY A 404 4.43 0.24 10.68
N GLU A 405 4.25 -0.18 11.95
CA GLU A 405 5.19 -1.08 12.64
C GLU A 405 5.13 -2.55 12.16
N GLY A 406 4.07 -2.94 11.43
CA GLY A 406 3.89 -4.29 10.90
C GLY A 406 4.35 -4.49 9.46
N ILE A 407 4.48 -3.42 8.66
CA ILE A 407 4.70 -3.52 7.20
C ILE A 407 6.01 -4.24 6.88
N PHE A 408 7.11 -3.91 7.58
CA PHE A 408 8.40 -4.60 7.37
C PHE A 408 8.32 -6.11 7.63
N ASN A 409 7.56 -6.53 8.65
CA ASN A 409 7.37 -7.96 8.94
C ASN A 409 6.54 -8.65 7.85
N VAL A 410 5.55 -7.96 7.27
CA VAL A 410 4.74 -8.49 6.15
C VAL A 410 5.59 -8.58 4.88
N VAL A 411 6.38 -7.55 4.59
CA VAL A 411 7.34 -7.53 3.46
C VAL A 411 8.35 -8.67 3.61
N GLU A 412 8.90 -8.88 4.81
CA GLU A 412 9.79 -10.01 5.11
C GLU A 412 9.07 -11.36 4.94
N THR A 413 7.82 -11.48 5.40
CA THR A 413 7.02 -12.71 5.24
C THR A 413 6.81 -13.05 3.77
N LEU A 414 6.38 -12.09 2.96
CA LEU A 414 6.17 -12.26 1.52
C LEU A 414 7.47 -12.61 0.79
N LEU A 415 8.59 -12.04 1.22
CA LEU A 415 9.88 -12.33 0.60
C LEU A 415 10.46 -13.69 1.04
N ASN A 416 10.14 -14.16 2.24
CA ASN A 416 10.39 -15.54 2.65
C ASN A 416 9.52 -16.54 1.84
N GLU A 417 8.25 -16.21 1.60
CA GLU A 417 7.36 -16.99 0.75
C GLU A 417 7.89 -17.06 -0.69
N MET A 418 8.34 -15.93 -1.24
CA MET A 418 9.00 -15.82 -2.54
C MET A 418 10.20 -16.76 -2.65
N GLU A 419 11.09 -16.76 -1.66
CA GLU A 419 12.29 -17.60 -1.67
C GLU A 419 11.94 -19.10 -1.58
N GLN A 420 10.93 -19.47 -0.78
CA GLN A 420 10.42 -20.83 -0.71
C GLN A 420 9.77 -21.28 -2.03
N GLN A 421 9.04 -20.39 -2.70
CA GLN A 421 8.43 -20.63 -4.01
C GLN A 421 9.53 -20.87 -5.06
N VAL A 422 10.61 -20.07 -5.05
CA VAL A 422 11.79 -20.32 -5.92
C VAL A 422 12.42 -21.68 -5.64
N ALA A 423 12.60 -22.06 -4.38
CA ALA A 423 13.16 -23.37 -4.01
C ALA A 423 12.30 -24.54 -4.51
N ARG A 424 11.00 -24.33 -4.71
CA ARG A 424 10.04 -25.31 -5.26
C ARG A 424 9.91 -25.24 -6.79
N GLY A 425 10.59 -24.30 -7.45
CA GLY A 425 10.50 -24.06 -8.90
C GLY A 425 9.28 -23.23 -9.33
N GLU A 426 8.58 -22.61 -8.39
CA GLU A 426 7.35 -21.83 -8.56
C GLU A 426 7.69 -20.35 -8.83
N TYR A 427 8.53 -20.07 -9.84
CA TYR A 427 9.12 -18.73 -10.07
C TYR A 427 8.12 -17.61 -10.30
N GLU A 428 6.97 -17.91 -10.89
CA GLU A 428 6.01 -16.85 -11.19
C GLU A 428 5.17 -16.54 -9.90
N LEU A 429 4.98 -17.49 -8.97
CA LEU A 429 4.39 -17.20 -7.63
C LEU A 429 5.37 -16.36 -6.83
N ALA A 430 6.65 -16.70 -6.91
CA ALA A 430 7.72 -15.92 -6.34
C ALA A 430 7.69 -14.46 -6.83
N GLU A 431 7.42 -14.25 -8.13
CA GLU A 431 7.28 -12.91 -8.67
C GLU A 431 6.07 -12.16 -8.12
N SER A 432 4.91 -12.80 -7.95
CA SER A 432 3.75 -12.17 -7.30
C SER A 432 4.05 -11.76 -5.85
N SER A 433 4.65 -12.66 -5.07
CA SER A 433 5.05 -12.37 -3.68
C SER A 433 6.07 -11.22 -3.61
N ARG A 434 7.02 -11.16 -4.56
CA ARG A 434 7.97 -10.04 -4.69
C ARG A 434 7.24 -8.71 -4.95
N ILE A 435 6.32 -8.68 -5.90
CA ILE A 435 5.57 -7.48 -6.29
C ILE A 435 4.70 -6.99 -5.13
N GLN A 436 4.02 -7.89 -4.42
CA GLN A 436 3.24 -7.54 -3.22
C GLN A 436 4.12 -6.95 -2.13
N ALA A 437 5.30 -7.53 -1.92
CA ALA A 437 6.25 -7.01 -0.95
C ALA A 437 6.78 -5.62 -1.35
N TYR A 438 7.03 -5.39 -2.64
CA TYR A 438 7.42 -4.08 -3.14
C TYR A 438 6.29 -3.05 -2.96
N ALA A 439 5.06 -3.34 -3.39
CA ALA A 439 3.93 -2.42 -3.26
C ALA A 439 3.66 -2.00 -1.81
N LEU A 440 3.79 -2.94 -0.85
CA LEU A 440 3.69 -2.63 0.57
C LEU A 440 4.84 -1.77 1.09
N PHE A 441 6.06 -1.98 0.57
CA PHE A 441 7.22 -1.17 0.91
C PHE A 441 7.11 0.25 0.33
N ASP A 442 6.74 0.38 -0.94
CA ASP A 442 6.63 1.64 -1.66
C ASP A 442 5.55 2.55 -1.04
N ALA A 443 4.35 1.99 -0.82
CA ALA A 443 3.21 2.75 -0.31
C ALA A 443 3.38 3.30 1.13
N GLY A 444 4.35 2.82 1.91
CA GLY A 444 4.52 3.20 3.31
C GLY A 444 5.96 3.55 3.68
N PRO A 445 6.82 2.55 3.93
CA PRO A 445 8.22 2.76 4.27
C PRO A 445 9.00 3.66 3.29
N GLU A 446 8.81 3.52 1.98
CA GLU A 446 9.56 4.25 0.97
C GLU A 446 9.31 5.76 1.01
N LEU A 447 8.04 6.18 1.04
CA LEU A 447 7.67 7.60 1.16
C LEU A 447 8.33 8.26 2.38
N ARG A 448 8.38 7.54 3.50
CA ARG A 448 9.05 7.99 4.72
C ARG A 448 10.56 8.01 4.52
N LEU A 449 11.16 6.96 3.94
CA LEU A 449 12.59 6.87 3.66
C LEU A 449 13.07 7.94 2.69
N MET A 450 12.26 8.34 1.71
CA MET A 450 12.61 9.39 0.74
C MET A 450 12.91 10.71 1.44
N ALA A 451 12.28 10.96 2.59
CA ALA A 451 12.56 12.13 3.41
C ALA A 451 13.87 12.01 4.22
N PHE A 452 14.31 10.81 4.59
CA PHE A 452 15.47 10.60 5.49
C PHE A 452 16.74 10.12 4.79
N SER A 453 16.60 9.28 3.76
CA SER A 453 17.70 8.64 3.02
C SER A 453 17.30 8.32 1.57
N PRO A 454 17.29 9.33 0.67
CA PRO A 454 17.00 9.12 -0.76
C PRO A 454 17.94 8.12 -1.44
N ASP A 455 19.21 8.06 -1.01
CA ASP A 455 20.19 7.09 -1.52
C ASP A 455 19.79 5.64 -1.16
N LEU A 456 19.17 5.44 0.02
CA LEU A 456 18.70 4.13 0.45
C LEU A 456 17.43 3.72 -0.31
N VAL A 457 16.55 4.67 -0.63
CA VAL A 457 15.40 4.44 -1.52
C VAL A 457 15.87 3.95 -2.88
N ALA A 458 16.76 4.69 -3.55
CA ALA A 458 17.29 4.29 -4.86
C ALA A 458 18.02 2.94 -4.83
N ARG A 459 18.64 2.59 -3.70
CA ARG A 459 19.24 1.25 -3.49
C ARG A 459 18.17 0.17 -3.39
N LEU A 460 17.14 0.39 -2.57
CA LEU A 460 16.09 -0.59 -2.30
C LEU A 460 15.22 -0.83 -3.51
N ASP A 461 14.74 0.24 -4.15
CA ASP A 461 13.99 0.19 -5.40
C ASP A 461 14.76 -0.55 -6.51
N GLY A 462 16.03 -0.14 -6.72
CA GLY A 462 16.93 -0.85 -7.61
C GLY A 462 17.06 -2.35 -7.27
N LEU A 463 17.24 -2.72 -6.00
CA LEU A 463 17.34 -4.12 -5.59
C LEU A 463 16.02 -4.90 -5.74
N PHE A 464 14.85 -4.28 -5.64
CA PHE A 464 13.57 -4.94 -5.93
C PHE A 464 13.40 -5.23 -7.42
N TRP A 465 13.82 -4.30 -8.29
CA TRP A 465 13.58 -4.37 -9.73
C TRP A 465 14.80 -4.80 -10.55
N HIS A 466 15.71 -3.88 -10.88
CA HIS A 466 16.68 -4.05 -11.97
C HIS A 466 18.13 -4.22 -11.52
N GLY A 467 18.43 -3.91 -10.27
CA GLY A 467 19.73 -4.03 -9.63
C GLY A 467 20.32 -2.68 -9.23
N PHE A 468 21.31 -2.73 -8.35
CA PHE A 468 21.99 -1.56 -7.83
C PHE A 468 23.50 -1.81 -7.69
N GLN A 469 24.33 -0.90 -8.19
CA GLN A 469 25.79 -0.95 -8.10
C GLN A 469 26.43 -2.31 -8.45
N GLY A 470 25.97 -2.95 -9.53
CA GLY A 470 26.52 -4.22 -10.01
C GLY A 470 25.92 -5.47 -9.37
N GLN A 471 25.04 -5.32 -8.38
CA GLN A 471 24.17 -6.39 -7.92
C GLN A 471 22.93 -6.46 -8.83
N PRO A 472 22.51 -7.65 -9.30
CA PRO A 472 21.26 -7.79 -10.04
C PRO A 472 20.04 -7.57 -9.13
N GLY A 473 18.96 -7.07 -9.70
CA GLY A 473 17.70 -6.88 -8.97
C GLY A 473 16.92 -8.19 -8.81
N LEU A 474 16.04 -8.22 -7.82
CA LEU A 474 15.27 -9.40 -7.45
C LEU A 474 14.32 -9.83 -8.57
N SER A 475 13.63 -8.88 -9.24
CA SER A 475 12.76 -9.20 -10.39
C SER A 475 13.53 -9.91 -11.52
N LEU A 476 14.77 -9.47 -11.80
CA LEU A 476 15.58 -10.03 -12.89
C LEU A 476 16.01 -11.47 -12.60
N VAL A 477 16.44 -11.77 -11.36
CA VAL A 477 16.89 -13.12 -11.02
C VAL A 477 15.74 -14.12 -10.93
N VAL A 478 14.56 -13.68 -10.50
CA VAL A 478 13.33 -14.47 -10.50
C VAL A 478 12.86 -14.71 -11.94
N ALA A 479 12.77 -13.67 -12.77
CA ALA A 479 12.36 -13.78 -14.17
C ALA A 479 13.29 -14.66 -15.01
N GLN A 480 14.60 -14.63 -14.73
CA GLN A 480 15.60 -15.47 -15.40
C GLN A 480 15.63 -16.92 -14.88
N ARG A 481 14.81 -17.25 -13.88
CA ARG A 481 14.74 -18.57 -13.24
C ARG A 481 16.12 -19.04 -12.75
N ARG A 482 16.88 -18.13 -12.14
CA ARG A 482 18.20 -18.43 -11.58
C ARG A 482 18.08 -19.42 -10.42
N THR A 483 19.21 -20.05 -10.05
CA THR A 483 19.18 -21.08 -9.01
C THR A 483 18.70 -20.51 -7.67
N PRO A 484 18.06 -21.31 -6.79
CA PRO A 484 17.58 -20.83 -5.50
C PRO A 484 18.67 -20.17 -4.65
N ALA A 485 19.91 -20.66 -4.72
CA ALA A 485 21.05 -20.07 -4.02
C ALA A 485 21.43 -18.68 -4.56
N GLU A 486 21.28 -18.43 -5.87
CA GLU A 486 21.53 -17.11 -6.46
C GLU A 486 20.44 -16.12 -6.11
N VAL A 487 19.17 -16.55 -6.11
CA VAL A 487 18.05 -15.69 -5.67
C VAL A 487 18.19 -15.35 -4.19
N ALA A 488 18.52 -16.33 -3.35
CA ALA A 488 18.79 -16.13 -1.93
C ALA A 488 19.93 -15.12 -1.67
N ALA A 489 20.99 -15.18 -2.47
CA ALA A 489 22.10 -14.23 -2.35
C ALA A 489 21.67 -12.79 -2.66
N VAL A 490 20.86 -12.58 -3.70
CA VAL A 490 20.31 -11.25 -4.03
C VAL A 490 19.34 -10.78 -2.95
N ARG A 491 18.48 -11.70 -2.48
CA ARG A 491 17.54 -11.43 -1.39
C ARG A 491 18.26 -10.98 -0.12
N GLY A 492 19.35 -11.63 0.26
CA GLY A 492 20.15 -11.24 1.43
C GLY A 492 20.71 -9.82 1.34
N VAL A 493 21.09 -9.34 0.14
CA VAL A 493 21.53 -7.94 -0.04
C VAL A 493 20.37 -6.95 0.11
N LEU A 494 19.18 -7.34 -0.34
CA LEU A 494 17.95 -6.57 -0.12
C LEU A 494 17.55 -6.57 1.37
N ASP A 495 17.69 -7.69 2.08
CA ASP A 495 17.46 -7.78 3.53
C ASP A 495 18.35 -6.81 4.32
N GLU A 496 19.63 -6.70 3.95
CA GLU A 496 20.53 -5.71 4.56
C GLU A 496 20.01 -4.28 4.38
N GLY A 497 19.55 -3.94 3.17
CA GLY A 497 18.96 -2.64 2.89
C GLY A 497 17.65 -2.40 3.64
N LEU A 498 16.79 -3.41 3.72
CA LEU A 498 15.50 -3.33 4.42
C LEU A 498 15.70 -3.22 5.93
N ALA A 499 16.67 -3.93 6.50
CA ALA A 499 17.07 -3.79 7.89
C ALA A 499 17.64 -2.39 8.17
N GLU A 500 18.51 -1.88 7.28
CA GLU A 500 19.00 -0.50 7.36
C GLU A 500 17.84 0.50 7.32
N ALA A 501 16.90 0.32 6.39
CA ALA A 501 15.69 1.14 6.28
C ALA A 501 14.83 1.09 7.55
N GLN A 502 14.61 -0.10 8.10
CA GLN A 502 13.88 -0.29 9.36
C GLN A 502 14.63 0.38 10.53
N THR A 503 15.96 0.38 10.55
CA THR A 503 16.71 1.16 11.54
C THR A 503 16.60 2.65 11.30
N VAL A 504 16.63 3.15 10.07
CA VAL A 504 16.48 4.58 9.75
C VAL A 504 15.09 5.07 10.14
N LEU A 505 14.04 4.31 9.83
CA LEU A 505 12.66 4.65 10.16
C LEU A 505 12.29 4.38 11.62
N GLY A 506 12.81 3.31 12.20
CA GLY A 506 12.67 2.95 13.63
C GLY A 506 13.57 3.79 14.54
N SER A 507 14.55 4.50 13.98
CA SER A 507 15.33 5.54 14.64
C SER A 507 14.73 6.93 14.45
N GLY A 508 13.39 7.02 14.51
CA GLY A 508 12.70 8.16 15.11
C GLY A 508 13.16 8.34 16.57
N ALA A 509 14.40 8.80 16.70
CA ALA A 509 15.28 9.03 17.84
C ALA A 509 15.31 7.97 18.96
N ALA A 510 16.50 7.34 19.14
CA ALA A 510 16.80 6.52 20.31
C ALA A 510 16.26 7.21 21.60
N PRO A 511 15.53 6.52 22.49
CA PRO A 511 14.89 7.15 23.66
C PRO A 511 15.84 8.06 24.46
N LEU A 512 17.12 7.68 24.53
CA LEU A 512 18.16 8.47 25.17
C LEU A 512 18.42 9.83 24.50
N ALA A 513 18.39 9.91 23.16
CA ALA A 513 18.54 11.16 22.41
C ALA A 513 17.36 12.10 22.68
N ILE A 514 16.13 11.57 22.72
CA ILE A 514 14.92 12.37 22.99
C ILE A 514 14.90 12.85 24.45
N ILE A 515 15.27 11.98 25.39
CA ILE A 515 15.44 12.35 26.81
C ILE A 515 16.47 13.46 26.94
N THR A 516 17.61 13.35 26.24
CA THR A 516 18.68 14.35 26.29
C THR A 516 18.24 15.68 25.65
N ASN A 517 17.59 15.64 24.48
CA ASN A 517 17.08 16.83 23.80
C ASN A 517 16.01 17.54 24.64
N SER A 518 15.06 16.79 25.19
CA SER A 518 14.04 17.32 26.10
C SER A 518 14.68 17.97 27.34
N ALA A 519 15.71 17.35 27.92
CA ALA A 519 16.44 17.88 29.06
C ALA A 519 17.20 19.16 28.72
N VAL A 520 17.86 19.24 27.55
CA VAL A 520 18.59 20.44 27.09
C VAL A 520 17.64 21.61 26.86
N ILE A 521 16.48 21.36 26.24
CA ILE A 521 15.45 22.39 25.99
C ILE A 521 14.97 22.96 27.33
N VAL A 522 14.49 22.10 28.23
CA VAL A 522 13.96 22.51 29.54
C VAL A 522 15.03 23.20 30.38
N PHE A 523 16.27 22.71 30.31
CA PHE A 523 17.40 23.33 30.99
C PHE A 523 17.66 24.75 30.49
N ARG A 524 17.71 24.94 29.17
CA ARG A 524 17.93 26.25 28.53
C ARG A 524 16.84 27.25 28.92
N GLU A 525 15.57 26.92 28.69
CA GLU A 525 14.46 27.83 28.99
C GLU A 525 14.36 28.11 30.50
N GLY A 526 14.62 27.08 31.31
CA GLY A 526 14.72 27.22 32.75
C GLY A 526 15.83 28.18 33.21
N LEU A 527 17.01 28.15 32.57
CA LEU A 527 18.09 29.09 32.86
C LEU A 527 17.73 30.52 32.46
N GLU A 528 17.09 30.71 31.30
CA GLU A 528 16.63 32.03 30.87
C GLU A 528 15.63 32.62 31.87
N ALA A 529 14.66 31.82 32.31
CA ALA A 529 13.72 32.20 33.36
C ALA A 529 14.45 32.56 34.67
N ILE A 530 15.41 31.75 35.14
CA ILE A 530 16.18 32.04 36.36
C ILE A 530 16.96 33.34 36.23
N VAL A 531 17.59 33.61 35.09
CA VAL A 531 18.41 34.82 34.93
C VAL A 531 17.53 36.07 34.83
N ILE A 532 16.40 36.00 34.13
CA ILE A 532 15.43 37.11 34.09
C ILE A 532 14.94 37.38 35.52
N LEU A 533 14.57 36.33 36.26
CA LEU A 533 14.15 36.43 37.65
C LEU A 533 15.26 36.99 38.56
N ALA A 534 16.51 36.56 38.37
CA ALA A 534 17.65 37.05 39.12
C ALA A 534 17.92 38.53 38.84
N ALA A 535 17.85 38.97 37.58
CA ALA A 535 18.01 40.36 37.20
C ALA A 535 16.90 41.24 37.80
N LEU A 536 15.64 40.78 37.72
CA LEU A 536 14.50 41.47 38.29
C LEU A 536 14.60 41.54 39.82
N MET A 537 14.89 40.43 40.49
CA MET A 537 15.05 40.39 41.96
C MET A 537 16.27 41.20 42.45
N ALA A 538 17.38 41.21 41.70
CA ALA A 538 18.55 42.02 42.00
C ALA A 538 18.27 43.52 41.87
N SER A 539 17.36 43.93 40.98
CA SER A 539 16.92 45.33 40.84
C SER A 539 15.99 45.80 41.98
N MET A 540 15.41 44.87 42.76
CA MET A 540 14.48 45.15 43.85
C MET A 540 15.23 45.32 45.19
N VAL A 541 15.85 46.49 45.38
CA VAL A 541 16.57 46.88 46.62
C VAL A 541 15.80 48.01 47.34
N GLY A 542 15.90 48.06 48.68
CA GLY A 542 15.28 49.12 49.49
C GLY A 542 13.76 49.00 49.58
N ALA A 543 13.02 50.10 49.32
CA ALA A 543 11.55 50.16 49.44
C ALA A 543 10.80 49.14 48.55
N TYR A 544 11.45 48.62 47.50
CA TYR A 544 10.87 47.62 46.59
C TYR A 544 11.12 46.17 47.04
N ALA A 545 11.86 45.94 48.13
CA ALA A 545 12.15 44.59 48.63
C ALA A 545 10.89 43.83 49.08
N ALA A 546 9.87 44.53 49.58
CA ALA A 546 8.60 43.93 50.01
C ALA A 546 7.80 43.30 48.84
N PHE A 547 7.98 43.81 47.62
CA PHE A 547 7.28 43.30 46.43
C PHE A 547 7.89 42.02 45.84
N ARG A 548 9.02 41.52 46.39
CA ARG A 548 9.60 40.23 45.99
C ARG A 548 8.62 39.07 46.18
N ARG A 549 7.80 39.14 47.25
CA ARG A 549 6.74 38.15 47.51
C ARG A 549 5.64 38.21 46.45
N SER A 550 5.22 39.41 46.05
CA SER A 550 4.22 39.60 44.97
C SER A 550 4.75 39.07 43.63
N MET A 551 6.02 39.30 43.32
CA MET A 551 6.63 38.75 42.12
C MET A 551 6.68 37.21 42.15
N LEU A 552 7.03 36.61 43.28
CA LEU A 552 7.04 35.15 43.45
C LEU A 552 5.66 34.52 43.24
N VAL A 553 4.59 35.20 43.67
CA VAL A 553 3.21 34.77 43.36
C VAL A 553 2.97 34.75 41.85
N GLY A 554 3.45 35.75 41.11
CA GLY A 554 3.41 35.77 39.65
C GLY A 554 4.16 34.58 39.01
N VAL A 555 5.33 34.24 39.54
CA VAL A 555 6.12 33.08 39.10
C VAL A 555 5.37 31.76 39.31
N ILE A 556 4.80 31.56 40.50
CA ILE A 556 4.04 30.34 40.81
C ILE A 556 2.82 30.22 39.89
N LEU A 557 2.09 31.32 39.69
CA LEU A 557 0.94 31.36 38.77
C LEU A 557 1.36 31.04 37.33
N ALA A 558 2.50 31.52 36.89
CA ALA A 558 3.05 31.21 35.57
C ALA A 558 3.39 29.73 35.41
N THR A 559 4.06 29.12 36.40
CA THR A 559 4.39 27.70 36.38
C THR A 559 3.13 26.83 36.31
N VAL A 560 2.10 27.15 37.11
CA VAL A 560 0.80 26.46 37.06
C VAL A 560 0.14 26.62 35.69
N ALA A 561 0.14 27.85 35.14
CA ALA A 561 -0.41 28.11 33.82
C ALA A 561 0.33 27.31 32.73
N THR A 562 1.65 27.16 32.80
CA THR A 562 2.43 26.34 31.88
C THR A 562 2.02 24.86 31.93
N VAL A 563 1.81 24.28 33.12
CA VAL A 563 1.33 22.90 33.26
C VAL A 563 -0.07 22.74 32.67
N ILE A 564 -0.96 23.71 32.89
CA ILE A 564 -2.30 23.72 32.30
C ILE A 564 -2.21 23.79 30.77
N THR A 565 -1.37 24.65 30.22
CA THR A 565 -1.16 24.77 28.77
C THR A 565 -0.66 23.45 28.17
N TRP A 566 0.28 22.76 28.83
CA TRP A 566 0.71 21.43 28.40
C TRP A 566 -0.43 20.41 28.42
N TRP A 567 -1.22 20.38 29.50
CA TRP A 567 -2.37 19.46 29.61
C TRP A 567 -3.42 19.72 28.53
N ILE A 568 -3.73 20.99 28.24
CA ILE A 568 -4.65 21.37 27.15
C ILE A 568 -4.09 20.92 25.80
N ALA A 569 -2.80 21.18 25.54
CA ALA A 569 -2.15 20.78 24.29
C ALA A 569 -2.14 19.26 24.10
N GLN A 570 -1.90 18.48 25.17
CA GLN A 570 -1.98 17.02 25.13
C GLN A 570 -3.40 16.52 24.83
N ARG A 571 -4.42 17.13 25.43
CA ARG A 571 -5.82 16.76 25.20
C ARG A 571 -6.27 17.10 23.78
N LEU A 572 -5.81 18.24 23.25
CA LEU A 572 -6.06 18.63 21.88
C LEU A 572 -5.42 17.64 20.91
N MET A 573 -4.18 17.20 21.16
CA MET A 573 -3.52 16.16 20.36
C MET A 573 -4.29 14.83 20.36
N LEU A 574 -4.67 14.32 21.54
CA LEU A 574 -5.40 13.06 21.64
C LEU A 574 -6.79 13.11 20.99
N ALA A 575 -7.42 14.29 20.92
CA ALA A 575 -8.69 14.47 20.24
C ALA A 575 -8.58 14.48 18.71
N PHE A 576 -7.37 14.71 18.17
CA PHE A 576 -7.08 14.72 16.74
C PHE A 576 -6.18 13.55 16.29
N SER A 577 -5.97 12.53 17.13
CA SER A 577 -5.08 11.40 16.82
C SER A 577 -5.52 10.57 15.61
N SER A 578 -6.80 10.68 15.19
CA SER A 578 -7.32 10.06 13.96
C SER A 578 -6.77 10.69 12.67
N PHE A 579 -6.12 11.85 12.73
CA PHE A 579 -5.57 12.55 11.55
C PHE A 579 -4.09 12.22 11.28
N GLY A 580 -3.45 11.37 12.09
CA GLY A 580 -2.09 10.85 11.86
C GLY A 580 -0.99 11.91 11.71
N GLU A 581 -0.03 11.66 10.81
CA GLU A 581 1.16 12.49 10.52
C GLU A 581 0.82 13.91 10.04
N ARG A 582 -0.37 14.12 9.45
CA ARG A 582 -0.83 15.46 9.01
C ARG A 582 -1.02 16.42 10.18
N LEU A 583 -1.35 15.90 11.36
CA LEU A 583 -1.48 16.73 12.58
C LEU A 583 -0.12 17.26 13.04
N GLU A 584 0.93 16.45 12.93
CA GLU A 584 2.30 16.83 13.28
C GLU A 584 2.77 18.02 12.45
N ALA A 585 2.58 17.96 11.12
CA ALA A 585 2.93 19.06 10.22
C ALA A 585 2.20 20.37 10.59
N VAL A 586 0.91 20.30 10.93
CA VAL A 586 0.11 21.48 11.35
C VAL A 586 0.59 22.05 12.67
N VAL A 587 0.84 21.19 13.67
CA VAL A 587 1.31 21.63 14.99
C VAL A 587 2.69 22.28 14.89
N SER A 588 3.60 21.67 14.12
CA SER A 588 4.95 22.21 13.88
C SER A 588 4.91 23.55 13.14
N LEU A 589 4.02 23.71 12.15
CA LEU A 589 3.82 24.97 11.44
C LEU A 589 3.29 26.08 12.36
N ILE A 590 2.32 25.76 13.23
CA ILE A 590 1.83 26.70 14.24
C ILE A 590 2.94 27.09 15.23
N ALA A 591 3.73 26.12 15.69
CA ALA A 591 4.86 26.35 16.59
C ALA A 591 5.90 27.31 15.97
N VAL A 592 6.28 27.09 14.71
CA VAL A 592 7.17 28.00 13.95
C VAL A 592 6.57 29.40 13.82
N GLY A 593 5.29 29.51 13.47
CA GLY A 593 4.61 30.80 13.34
C GLY A 593 4.55 31.59 14.64
N VAL A 594 4.29 30.90 15.75
CA VAL A 594 4.27 31.49 17.10
C VAL A 594 5.68 31.89 17.56
N LEU A 595 6.67 31.04 17.32
CA LEU A 595 8.08 31.32 17.64
C LEU A 595 8.61 32.52 16.84
N LEU A 596 8.26 32.63 15.55
CA LEU A 596 8.56 33.81 14.72
C LEU A 596 7.94 35.08 15.29
N LEU A 597 6.67 35.02 15.70
CA LEU A 597 5.95 36.16 16.26
C LEU A 597 6.60 36.63 17.58
N ILE A 598 6.90 35.70 18.48
CA ILE A 598 7.49 36.01 19.79
C ILE A 598 8.94 36.50 19.63
N THR A 599 9.74 35.87 18.77
CA THR A 599 11.13 36.27 18.48
C THR A 599 11.16 37.68 17.87
N ASN A 600 10.31 37.96 16.89
CA ASN A 600 10.18 39.29 16.29
C ASN A 600 9.70 40.33 17.32
N TRP A 601 8.72 39.99 18.15
CA TRP A 601 8.23 40.85 19.23
C TRP A 601 9.33 41.16 20.26
N PHE A 602 10.16 40.18 20.61
CA PHE A 602 11.27 40.33 21.55
C PHE A 602 12.31 41.33 21.03
N PHE A 603 12.78 41.17 19.78
CA PHE A 603 13.73 42.12 19.18
C PHE A 603 13.16 43.53 19.08
N HIS A 604 11.86 43.67 18.78
CA HIS A 604 11.23 44.97 18.64
C HIS A 604 10.98 45.67 19.99
N ARG A 605 10.74 44.93 21.09
CA ARG A 605 10.39 45.49 22.41
C ARG A 605 11.58 45.63 23.36
N VAL A 606 12.66 44.86 23.19
CA VAL A 606 13.91 44.98 23.97
C VAL A 606 14.60 46.35 23.78
N TYR A 607 14.22 47.13 22.76
CA TYR A 607 14.69 48.50 22.56
C TYR A 607 13.69 49.60 22.95
N TRP A 608 12.53 49.27 23.52
CA TRP A 608 11.60 50.26 24.07
C TRP A 608 11.96 50.61 25.51
N LYS A 609 12.95 51.49 25.68
CA LYS A 609 13.22 52.17 26.97
C LYS A 609 12.21 53.27 27.33
N ASP A 610 11.12 53.43 26.57
CA ASP A 610 10.20 54.56 26.74
C ASP A 610 8.85 54.23 27.41
N TRP A 611 8.53 52.95 27.66
CA TRP A 611 7.27 52.61 28.33
C TRP A 611 7.24 53.02 29.82
N LEU A 612 8.41 53.13 30.47
CA LEU A 612 8.51 53.57 31.86
C LEU A 612 8.39 55.10 32.03
N ALA A 613 8.70 55.89 30.99
CA ALA A 613 8.58 57.34 31.02
C ALA A 613 7.10 57.80 30.97
N GLY A 614 6.23 57.07 30.26
CA GLY A 614 4.80 57.38 30.17
C GLY A 614 3.98 57.03 31.42
N PHE A 615 4.52 56.20 32.32
CA PHE A 615 3.81 55.79 33.55
C PHE A 615 3.90 56.85 34.65
N HIS A 616 4.92 57.72 34.63
CA HIS A 616 5.04 58.81 35.59
C HIS A 616 4.13 60.01 35.30
N GLN A 617 3.69 60.20 34.05
CA GLN A 617 2.73 61.26 33.73
C GLN A 617 1.29 60.92 34.13
N ARG A 618 0.89 59.63 34.12
CA ARG A 618 -0.46 59.19 34.52
C ARG A 618 -0.69 59.06 36.04
N LYS A 619 0.36 59.29 36.85
CA LYS A 619 0.27 59.22 38.32
C LYS A 619 -0.46 60.41 38.95
N LYS A 620 -0.57 61.55 38.24
CA LYS A 620 -1.23 62.76 38.75
C LYS A 620 -2.75 62.80 38.56
N VAL A 621 -3.33 61.91 37.75
CA VAL A 621 -4.78 61.92 37.43
C VAL A 621 -5.56 60.85 38.20
N LEU A 622 -4.91 59.77 38.67
CA LEU A 622 -5.56 58.65 39.36
C LEU A 622 -5.48 58.70 40.90
N LEU A 623 -4.97 59.78 41.48
CA LEU A 623 -4.90 59.97 42.94
C LEU A 623 -6.07 60.78 43.52
N GLY A 624 -7.09 61.08 42.70
CA GLY A 624 -8.33 61.71 43.14
C GLY A 624 -9.49 60.72 43.15
N GLY A 625 -9.61 59.93 44.22
CA GLY A 625 -10.86 59.24 44.56
C GLY A 625 -10.81 57.71 44.49
N ALA A 626 -11.03 57.09 45.66
CA ALA A 626 -11.69 55.80 45.95
C ALA A 626 -11.27 54.57 45.09
N ALA A 627 -10.89 53.41 45.62
CA ALA A 627 -11.29 52.76 46.85
C ALA A 627 -10.31 51.62 47.16
N GLU A 628 -10.40 51.11 48.38
CA GLU A 628 -9.83 49.85 48.84
C GLU A 628 -10.03 48.72 47.81
N SER A 629 -8.94 48.23 47.24
CA SER A 629 -8.90 46.98 46.48
C SER A 629 -7.57 46.29 46.77
N LEU A 630 -7.65 45.00 47.04
CA LEU A 630 -6.79 44.15 47.86
C LEU A 630 -5.29 44.06 47.50
N LEU A 631 -4.82 44.72 46.44
CA LEU A 631 -3.40 44.77 46.06
C LEU A 631 -3.09 46.16 45.49
N SER A 632 -2.05 46.82 45.99
CA SER A 632 -1.59 48.09 45.39
C SER A 632 -1.34 47.87 43.89
N ALA A 633 -1.68 48.84 43.03
CA ALA A 633 -1.45 48.73 41.58
C ALA A 633 0.01 48.37 41.23
N GLN A 634 0.94 48.68 42.13
CA GLN A 634 2.34 48.29 42.07
C GLN A 634 2.56 46.79 42.35
N ALA A 635 1.91 46.21 43.38
CA ALA A 635 1.95 44.78 43.65
C ALA A 635 1.38 43.95 42.49
N LEU A 636 0.26 44.38 41.90
CA LEU A 636 -0.28 43.77 40.68
C LEU A 636 0.67 43.88 39.49
N GLY A 637 1.34 45.03 39.34
CA GLY A 637 2.39 45.21 38.34
C GLY A 637 3.55 44.21 38.50
N PHE A 638 4.00 43.96 39.74
CA PHE A 638 5.06 42.98 40.01
C PHE A 638 4.60 41.52 39.86
N ILE A 639 3.34 41.21 40.18
CA ILE A 639 2.74 39.89 39.89
C ILE A 639 2.70 39.67 38.37
N ALA A 640 2.21 40.65 37.60
CA ALA A 640 2.15 40.57 36.15
C ALA A 640 3.54 40.48 35.51
N LEU A 641 4.53 41.20 36.05
CA LEU A 641 5.92 41.10 35.61
C LEU A 641 6.49 39.70 35.86
N GLY A 642 6.37 39.17 37.09
CA GLY A 642 6.81 37.81 37.40
C GLY A 642 6.10 36.74 36.57
N PHE A 643 4.80 36.91 36.35
CA PHE A 643 3.99 36.02 35.52
C PHE A 643 4.44 36.03 34.06
N THR A 644 4.46 37.20 33.42
CA THR A 644 4.80 37.32 32.00
C THR A 644 6.25 36.89 31.70
N SER A 645 7.18 37.13 32.63
CA SER A 645 8.57 36.70 32.48
C SER A 645 8.75 35.19 32.50
N VAL A 646 8.03 34.45 33.35
CA VAL A 646 8.19 32.99 33.47
C VAL A 646 7.24 32.23 32.55
N TYR A 647 6.02 32.75 32.36
CA TYR A 647 5.01 32.10 31.51
C TYR A 647 5.45 32.08 30.06
N ARG A 648 6.19 33.09 29.59
CA ARG A 648 6.75 33.09 28.24
C ARG A 648 7.70 31.92 28.03
N GLU A 649 8.72 31.78 28.88
CA GLU A 649 9.71 30.69 28.75
C GLU A 649 9.03 29.33 28.93
N GLY A 650 8.07 29.23 29.86
CA GLY A 650 7.27 28.02 30.04
C GLY A 650 6.40 27.69 28.82
N PHE A 651 5.81 28.69 28.17
CA PHE A 651 5.00 28.50 26.96
C PHE A 651 5.86 28.05 25.77
N GLU A 652 7.04 28.67 25.58
CA GLU A 652 8.02 28.25 24.57
C GLU A 652 8.48 26.80 24.84
N THR A 653 8.79 26.47 26.10
CA THR A 653 9.13 25.09 26.52
C THR A 653 8.04 24.09 26.13
N VAL A 654 6.77 24.39 26.41
CA VAL A 654 5.65 23.50 26.05
C VAL A 654 5.57 23.29 24.54
N LEU A 655 5.73 24.34 23.73
CA LEU A 655 5.70 24.21 22.26
C LEU A 655 6.84 23.35 21.73
N PHE A 656 8.07 23.53 22.22
CA PHE A 656 9.22 22.71 21.80
C PHE A 656 9.08 21.25 22.23
N LEU A 657 8.53 21.00 23.42
CA LEU A 657 8.31 19.64 23.90
C LEU A 657 7.20 18.93 23.13
N GLN A 658 6.23 19.63 22.55
CA GLN A 658 5.15 18.96 21.81
C GLN A 658 5.63 18.21 20.57
N ALA A 659 6.63 18.74 19.86
CA ALA A 659 7.24 18.02 18.73
C ALA A 659 7.87 16.69 19.21
N LEU A 660 8.60 16.72 20.34
CA LEU A 660 9.23 15.52 20.90
C LEU A 660 8.22 14.52 21.50
N VAL A 661 7.06 15.00 21.95
CA VAL A 661 5.98 14.14 22.47
C VAL A 661 5.31 13.38 21.33
N LEU A 662 5.25 13.95 20.13
CA LEU A 662 4.76 13.25 18.93
C LEU A 662 5.71 12.13 18.52
N ASP A 663 7.02 12.37 18.57
CA ASP A 663 8.02 11.37 18.18
C ASP A 663 8.12 10.17 19.14
N ALA A 664 8.01 10.40 20.46
CA ALA A 664 8.40 9.42 21.49
C ALA A 664 7.31 9.09 22.53
N GLY A 665 6.18 9.78 22.45
CA GLY A 665 5.17 9.76 23.49
C GLY A 665 5.54 10.56 24.76
N PRO A 666 4.53 10.88 25.60
CA PRO A 666 4.69 11.78 26.73
C PRO A 666 5.56 11.19 27.86
N ALA A 667 5.62 9.87 28.00
CA ALA A 667 6.36 9.22 29.07
C ALA A 667 7.88 9.41 28.95
N ILE A 668 8.43 9.30 27.74
CA ILE A 668 9.87 9.47 27.47
C ILE A 668 10.28 10.93 27.63
N VAL A 669 9.48 11.85 27.08
CA VAL A 669 9.73 13.29 27.20
C VAL A 669 9.72 13.77 28.65
N MET A 670 8.79 13.27 29.47
CA MET A 670 8.72 13.63 30.89
C MET A 670 9.97 13.25 31.69
N GLN A 671 10.69 12.20 31.30
CA GLN A 671 11.98 11.86 31.92
C GLN A 671 13.06 12.91 31.61
N GLY A 672 13.11 13.38 30.37
CA GLY A 672 13.98 14.49 29.97
C GLY A 672 13.60 15.80 30.66
N VAL A 673 12.29 16.10 30.78
CA VAL A 673 11.80 17.26 31.53
C VAL A 673 12.24 17.22 32.99
N ALA A 674 12.12 16.06 33.65
CA ALA A 674 12.56 15.90 35.03
C ALA A 674 14.07 16.16 35.20
N LEU A 675 14.88 15.63 34.28
CA LEU A 675 16.34 15.87 34.23
C LEU A 675 16.68 17.35 34.00
N GLY A 676 16.03 17.99 33.03
CA GLY A 676 16.22 19.41 32.74
C GLY A 676 15.84 20.30 33.92
N LEU A 677 14.66 20.09 34.51
CA LEU A 677 14.20 20.82 35.70
C LEU A 677 15.13 20.64 36.90
N LEU A 678 15.65 19.43 37.12
CA LEU A 678 16.63 19.17 38.19
C LEU A 678 17.90 19.99 37.97
N ALA A 679 18.46 19.96 36.74
CA ALA A 679 19.64 20.75 36.40
C ALA A 679 19.39 22.26 36.55
N THR A 680 18.23 22.75 36.09
CA THR A 680 17.80 24.14 36.26
C THR A 680 17.70 24.54 37.73
N ALA A 681 17.10 23.69 38.57
CA ALA A 681 16.97 23.95 40.01
C ALA A 681 18.33 24.05 40.69
N ILE A 682 19.28 23.17 40.35
CA ILE A 682 20.67 23.21 40.86
C ILE A 682 21.33 24.55 40.51
N VAL A 683 21.28 24.96 39.24
CA VAL A 683 21.91 26.22 38.81
C VAL A 683 21.20 27.44 39.41
N GLY A 684 19.87 27.39 39.53
CA GLY A 684 19.07 28.43 40.19
C GLY A 684 19.48 28.63 41.64
N PHE A 685 19.59 27.54 42.39
CA PHE A 685 20.05 27.55 43.78
C PHE A 685 21.41 28.25 43.91
N PHE A 686 22.40 27.86 43.10
CA PHE A 686 23.72 28.51 43.10
C PHE A 686 23.66 29.98 42.67
N THR A 687 22.84 30.33 41.67
CA THR A 687 22.71 31.71 41.17
C THR A 687 22.16 32.64 42.26
N PHE A 688 21.12 32.21 42.97
CA PHE A 688 20.49 33.01 44.01
C PHE A 688 21.31 33.04 45.32
N GLN A 689 22.07 31.99 45.61
CA GLN A 689 22.89 31.93 46.83
C GLN A 689 24.27 32.59 46.67
N LEU A 690 24.87 32.57 45.47
CA LEU A 690 26.22 33.09 45.23
C LEU A 690 26.27 34.56 44.81
N GLN A 691 25.12 35.23 44.67
CA GLN A 691 24.97 36.67 44.36
C GLN A 691 25.89 37.16 43.22
N THR A 692 26.15 36.30 42.23
CA THR A 692 27.10 36.53 41.14
C THR A 692 26.55 37.52 40.13
N ARG A 693 27.31 38.58 39.82
CA ARG A 693 26.97 39.57 38.78
C ARG A 693 27.32 39.01 37.40
N LEU A 694 26.38 38.29 36.77
CA LEU A 694 26.52 37.84 35.39
C LEU A 694 26.46 39.02 34.40
N PRO A 695 27.26 39.06 33.32
CA PRO A 695 27.22 40.11 32.32
C PRO A 695 25.97 40.01 31.42
N TYR A 696 24.83 40.49 31.92
CA TYR A 696 23.48 40.31 31.38
C TYR A 696 23.29 40.72 29.90
N LYS A 697 24.00 41.75 29.42
CA LYS A 697 23.89 42.18 28.01
C LYS A 697 24.51 41.19 27.02
N LYS A 698 25.62 40.55 27.38
CA LYS A 698 26.27 39.55 26.52
C LYS A 698 25.46 38.27 26.49
N MET A 699 24.88 37.89 27.63
CA MET A 699 24.02 36.73 27.73
C MET A 699 22.76 36.90 26.87
N LEU A 700 22.11 38.07 26.88
CA LEU A 700 20.90 38.32 26.08
C LEU A 700 21.15 38.32 24.56
N VAL A 701 22.35 38.73 24.11
CA VAL A 701 22.74 38.62 22.70
C VAL A 701 23.04 37.16 22.33
N ILE A 702 23.72 36.42 23.21
CA ILE A 702 24.00 34.99 23.00
C ILE A 702 22.71 34.17 22.97
N THR A 703 21.76 34.43 23.88
CA THR A 703 20.45 33.76 23.87
C THR A 703 19.62 34.16 22.65
N GLY A 704 19.67 35.42 22.21
CA GLY A 704 19.04 35.84 20.94
C GLY A 704 19.60 35.14 19.71
N ILE A 705 20.91 34.91 19.65
CA ILE A 705 21.55 34.12 18.58
C ILE A 705 21.14 32.63 18.67
N LEU A 706 21.07 32.09 19.89
CA LEU A 706 20.66 30.70 20.13
C LEU A 706 19.20 30.45 19.72
N ILE A 707 18.28 31.34 20.11
CA ILE A 707 16.87 31.31 19.70
C ILE A 707 16.75 31.44 18.17
N GLY A 708 17.53 32.34 17.56
CA GLY A 708 17.62 32.45 16.10
C GLY A 708 18.06 31.14 15.43
N GLY A 709 19.04 30.44 15.99
CA GLY A 709 19.48 29.12 15.51
C GLY A 709 18.39 28.05 15.66
N VAL A 710 17.70 28.00 16.80
CA VAL A 710 16.62 27.04 17.06
C VAL A 710 15.44 27.26 16.15
N LEU A 711 15.09 28.52 15.86
CA LEU A 711 14.08 28.85 14.88
C LEU A 711 14.44 28.28 13.49
N LEU A 712 15.70 28.41 13.06
CA LEU A 712 16.14 27.85 11.77
C LEU A 712 16.03 26.33 11.77
N ILE A 713 16.45 25.66 12.85
CA ILE A 713 16.31 24.21 13.02
C ILE A 713 14.84 23.80 12.89
N MET A 714 13.93 24.47 13.60
CA MET A 714 12.50 24.17 13.55
C MET A 714 11.87 24.43 12.17
N VAL A 715 12.26 25.50 11.48
CA VAL A 715 11.78 25.80 10.12
C VAL A 715 12.18 24.68 9.17
N GLY A 716 13.42 24.21 9.27
CA GLY A 716 13.92 23.09 8.45
C GLY A 716 13.18 21.79 8.74
N ASN A 717 13.02 21.41 10.01
CA ASN A 717 12.25 20.24 10.42
C ASN A 717 10.78 20.33 10.03
N THR A 718 10.16 21.51 10.14
CA THR A 718 8.73 21.69 9.80
C THR A 718 8.49 21.51 8.31
N ILE A 719 9.35 22.08 7.45
CA ILE A 719 9.25 21.90 6.00
C ILE A 719 9.50 20.44 5.64
N HIS A 720 10.41 19.77 6.35
CA HIS A 720 10.66 18.34 6.20
C HIS A 720 9.46 17.46 6.62
N THR A 721 8.80 17.75 7.75
CA THR A 721 7.54 17.08 8.13
C THR A 721 6.45 17.35 7.10
N MET A 722 6.38 18.56 6.51
CA MET A 722 5.44 18.87 5.42
C MET A 722 5.75 18.12 4.12
N GLN A 723 7.01 17.78 3.87
CA GLN A 723 7.42 16.90 2.77
C GLN A 723 7.02 15.44 3.04
N ALA A 724 7.20 14.95 4.27
CA ALA A 724 6.82 13.60 4.67
C ALA A 724 5.31 13.31 4.49
N VAL A 725 4.45 14.32 4.72
CA VAL A 725 2.99 14.20 4.51
C VAL A 725 2.51 14.59 3.10
N GLY A 726 3.43 14.84 2.17
CA GLY A 726 3.14 15.15 0.76
C GLY A 726 2.59 16.56 0.49
N TRP A 727 2.67 17.49 1.45
CA TRP A 727 2.16 18.86 1.28
C TRP A 727 3.14 19.79 0.57
N VAL A 728 4.43 19.49 0.66
CA VAL A 728 5.51 20.24 0.00
C VAL A 728 6.25 19.27 -0.93
N PRO A 729 6.48 19.64 -2.20
CA PRO A 729 7.24 18.81 -3.12
C PRO A 729 8.67 18.62 -2.61
N ILE A 730 9.25 17.47 -2.93
CA ILE A 730 10.63 17.13 -2.59
C ILE A 730 11.49 17.38 -3.82
N SER A 731 12.30 18.44 -3.80
CA SER A 731 13.29 18.72 -4.85
C SER A 731 14.70 18.56 -4.30
N PRO A 732 15.32 17.36 -4.44
CA PRO A 732 16.66 17.11 -3.93
C PRO A 732 17.70 18.05 -4.55
N VAL A 733 18.65 18.52 -3.73
CA VAL A 733 19.82 19.25 -4.22
C VAL A 733 20.85 18.22 -4.65
N GLY A 734 20.90 17.92 -5.95
CA GLY A 734 21.72 16.86 -6.53
C GLY A 734 23.16 16.78 -6.00
N SER A 735 23.61 15.54 -5.77
CA SER A 735 24.92 15.09 -5.21
C SER A 735 25.35 15.64 -3.85
N LEU A 736 24.51 16.42 -3.16
CA LEU A 736 24.84 16.97 -1.86
C LEU A 736 24.58 15.97 -0.72
N ASN A 737 25.56 15.11 -0.43
CA ASN A 737 25.51 14.20 0.70
C ASN A 737 25.86 14.93 2.00
N LEU A 738 24.83 15.37 2.73
CA LEU A 738 24.99 15.93 4.07
C LEU A 738 25.14 14.80 5.09
N PRO A 739 26.11 14.88 6.01
CA PRO A 739 26.19 13.95 7.13
C PRO A 739 24.89 13.97 7.95
N TYR A 740 24.42 12.81 8.42
CA TYR A 740 23.21 12.68 9.23
C TYR A 740 23.13 13.65 10.42
N TRP A 741 24.27 13.97 11.04
CA TRP A 741 24.34 14.93 12.15
C TRP A 741 23.91 16.36 11.73
N VAL A 742 24.09 16.75 10.47
CA VAL A 742 23.66 18.07 9.98
C VAL A 742 22.14 18.17 9.95
N SER A 743 21.47 17.14 9.43
CA SER A 743 20.01 17.06 9.44
C SER A 743 19.47 16.98 10.87
N LEU A 744 20.08 16.13 11.71
CA LEU A 744 19.63 15.91 13.08
C LEU A 744 19.79 17.13 14.00
N TRP A 745 20.92 17.84 13.91
CA TRP A 745 21.25 18.94 14.83
C TRP A 745 20.91 20.32 14.28
N LEU A 746 20.94 20.52 12.96
CA LEU A 746 20.73 21.82 12.33
C LEU A 746 19.40 21.91 11.56
N GLY A 747 18.65 20.80 11.44
CA GLY A 747 17.41 20.74 10.66
C GLY A 747 17.62 21.03 9.17
N ILE A 748 18.84 20.88 8.67
CA ILE A 748 19.19 21.14 7.27
C ILE A 748 19.07 19.83 6.50
N PHE A 749 18.01 19.69 5.72
CA PHE A 749 17.79 18.55 4.84
C PHE A 749 18.26 18.87 3.41
N PRO A 750 18.71 17.88 2.62
CA PRO A 750 19.23 18.08 1.26
C PRO A 750 18.14 18.37 0.21
N THR A 751 17.19 19.26 0.52
CA THR A 751 16.12 19.69 -0.39
C THR A 751 16.15 21.21 -0.59
N TRP A 752 15.75 21.68 -1.77
CA TRP A 752 15.72 23.12 -2.05
C TRP A 752 14.72 23.85 -1.15
N GLU A 753 13.61 23.21 -0.82
CA GLU A 753 12.53 23.77 -0.03
C GLU A 753 12.96 24.05 1.41
N THR A 754 13.66 23.11 2.06
CA THR A 754 14.17 23.30 3.43
C THR A 754 15.25 24.37 3.50
N ILE A 755 16.21 24.36 2.56
CA ILE A 755 17.30 25.36 2.49
C ILE A 755 16.74 26.76 2.22
N CYS A 756 15.82 26.90 1.26
CA CYS A 756 15.19 28.18 0.95
C CYS A 756 14.33 28.68 2.12
N GLY A 757 13.60 27.79 2.78
CA GLY A 757 12.75 28.12 3.92
C GLY A 757 13.54 28.62 5.13
N GLN A 758 14.62 27.92 5.50
CA GLN A 758 15.55 28.38 6.54
C GLN A 758 16.23 29.70 6.14
N GLY A 759 16.64 29.85 4.87
CA GLY A 759 17.17 31.10 4.34
C GLY A 759 16.21 32.28 4.45
N ALA A 760 14.93 32.06 4.12
CA ALA A 760 13.88 33.08 4.25
C ALA A 760 13.64 33.47 5.72
N ALA A 761 13.59 32.49 6.63
CA ALA A 761 13.46 32.74 8.07
C ALA A 761 14.65 33.54 8.62
N ALA A 762 15.88 33.20 8.23
CA ALA A 762 17.09 33.94 8.60
C ALA A 762 17.04 35.39 8.09
N ALA A 763 16.67 35.58 6.82
CA ALA A 763 16.53 36.89 6.21
C ALA A 763 15.48 37.75 6.92
N PHE A 764 14.35 37.15 7.34
CA PHE A 764 13.30 37.84 8.09
C PHE A 764 13.80 38.32 9.46
N VAL A 765 14.45 37.46 10.25
CA VAL A 765 14.98 37.82 11.57
C VAL A 765 16.07 38.89 11.46
N ILE A 766 17.07 38.68 10.60
CA ILE A 766 18.19 39.60 10.40
C ILE A 766 17.68 40.93 9.81
N GLY A 767 16.78 40.88 8.84
CA GLY A 767 16.18 42.06 8.22
C GLY A 767 15.37 42.89 9.20
N SER A 768 14.58 42.24 10.08
CA SER A 768 13.82 42.92 11.14
C SER A 768 14.73 43.65 12.14
N TYR A 769 15.87 43.06 12.47
CA TYR A 769 16.87 43.66 13.36
C TYR A 769 17.49 44.94 12.77
N TYR A 770 17.97 44.88 11.52
CA TYR A 770 18.58 46.05 10.88
C TYR A 770 17.57 47.17 10.58
N LEU A 771 16.33 46.81 10.24
CA LEU A 771 15.25 47.78 10.04
C LEU A 771 14.94 48.55 11.33
N ALA A 772 14.89 47.85 12.47
CA ALA A 772 14.67 48.46 13.79
C ALA A 772 15.81 49.42 14.17
N GLU A 773 17.07 49.04 13.92
CA GLU A 773 18.24 49.89 14.19
C GLU A 773 18.24 51.17 13.32
N PHE A 774 17.85 51.04 12.05
CA PHE A 774 17.75 52.17 11.12
C PHE A 774 16.68 53.18 11.54
N GLN A 775 15.48 52.71 11.91
CA GLN A 775 14.40 53.56 12.40
C GLN A 775 14.77 54.29 13.70
N GLN A 776 15.53 53.65 14.59
CA GLN A 776 16.00 54.26 15.82
C GLN A 776 17.02 55.39 15.57
N LYS A 777 17.99 55.17 14.66
CA LYS A 777 18.97 56.20 14.27
C LYS A 777 18.30 57.41 13.63
N GLN A 778 17.25 57.22 12.82
CA GLN A 778 16.46 58.32 12.28
C GLN A 778 15.72 59.11 13.36
N ARG A 779 15.02 58.44 14.30
CA ARG A 779 14.28 59.13 15.38
C ARG A 779 15.19 59.95 16.30
N VAL A 780 16.36 59.41 16.66
CA VAL A 780 17.35 60.13 17.48
C VAL A 780 17.92 61.34 16.73
N ARG A 781 18.15 61.21 15.41
CA ARG A 781 18.66 62.30 14.57
C ARG A 781 17.65 63.45 14.42
N VAL A 782 16.38 63.12 14.21
CA VAL A 782 15.28 64.10 14.14
C VAL A 782 15.09 64.81 15.48
N GLY A 783 15.06 64.08 16.60
CA GLY A 783 14.94 64.69 17.94
C GLY A 783 16.14 65.57 18.32
N THR A 784 17.35 65.26 17.83
CA THR A 784 18.55 66.11 18.05
C THR A 784 18.51 67.37 17.18
N GLN A 785 17.95 67.29 15.97
CA GLN A 785 17.72 68.44 15.10
C GLN A 785 16.64 69.39 15.67
N GLU A 786 15.53 68.87 16.19
CA GLU A 786 14.50 69.68 16.84
C GLU A 786 15.03 70.37 18.12
N LYS A 787 15.80 69.64 18.93
CA LYS A 787 16.40 70.21 20.16
C LYS A 787 17.42 71.30 19.85
N SER A 788 18.25 71.12 18.81
CA SER A 788 19.20 72.14 18.36
C SER A 788 18.52 73.34 17.68
N ALA A 789 17.38 73.15 17.00
CA ALA A 789 16.55 74.24 16.49
C ALA A 789 15.93 75.06 17.62
N SER A 790 15.36 74.40 18.65
CA SER A 790 14.78 75.08 19.82
C SER A 790 15.80 75.89 20.63
N LEU A 791 17.04 75.39 20.74
CA LEU A 791 18.15 76.11 21.39
C LEU A 791 18.59 77.34 20.58
N LYS A 792 18.55 77.26 19.24
CA LYS A 792 18.84 78.41 18.37
C LYS A 792 17.75 79.49 18.48
N GLU A 793 16.47 79.11 18.52
CA GLU A 793 15.37 80.06 18.74
C GLU A 793 15.45 80.76 20.10
N GLN A 794 15.79 80.03 21.17
CA GLN A 794 15.99 80.61 22.50
C GLN A 794 17.19 81.57 22.57
N THR A 795 18.25 81.31 21.80
CA THR A 795 19.45 82.18 21.75
C THR A 795 19.20 83.46 20.92
N VAL A 796 18.28 83.42 19.95
CA VAL A 796 17.88 84.58 19.15
C VAL A 796 16.89 85.47 19.90
N GLN A 797 16.09 84.93 20.81
CA GLN A 797 15.21 85.72 21.69
C GLN A 797 15.94 86.36 22.89
N SER A 798 17.18 85.94 23.20
CA SER A 798 17.99 86.48 24.30
C SER A 798 19.05 87.50 23.87
N LYS A 799 19.05 87.91 22.60
CA LYS A 799 19.84 89.02 22.05
C LYS A 799 18.89 90.09 21.57
#